data_AF-A0A3B8RR34-F1
#
_entry.id   AF-A0A3B8RR34-F1
#
_cell.length_a   1.000
_cell.length_b   1.000
_cell.length_c   1.000
_cell.angle_alpha   90.00
_cell.angle_beta   90.00
_cell.angle_gamma   90.00
#
_symmetry.space_group_name_H-M   'P 1'
#
loop_
_entity.id
_entity.type
_entity.pdbx_description
1 polymer ?
#
loop_
_entity_poly.entity_id
_entity_poly.type
_entity_poly.pdbx_seq_one_letter_code
_entity_poly.pdbx_strand_id
1 'polypeptide(L)'
;MQFLKITFLLLLMVCLSFGQNYKKVKIYLDEQKNVNYLIGAGIALDHFEVEKDKSLITFLSDEEFSILSTLGIRNEVLIDNWYEYYKNLQILSTAQISDLTENSKSEFGVSGFHLGSMGGYMTLAETYAELDSLKQLFPNLITTKILLGNSIENRPVYMVKISDNPDADENEPEVLYTALHHAREPMSMMQMFYFMYYLLENYNFNPTVQYLVNNRAMYFIPVVNPDGYEYNRLTYPSGGGMWRKNRRNNGGSFGVDLNRNYGPSNYWNAPNGGSSTNSGSDTYRGTAPFSEPETQIIRNFLAYRKIKNALNYHTYSNLLIYPYGALSYETPDSSIFREYAGDMTRYNGYTYGTDIQTVGYTTRGNSDDFFYDGDTLANGGKIFAMTPEVGNSSDGFWPPQIRIFPLAQENLHPNLYYAWVAGEYASVDNPNFAQSYFNPGDVVQFHPDIRNKGLSTGYNIQVELTSLSSYAIINSGIINIDSILSRNNANSINPLSFTISFSTPVETKIDLVFTTSTFGTEISKDTVGIIVGYPEFVFSDTSDNPLTLWTISAIPATPTWEATTSTFYSSPLCYTDSRTGNYANNATVTMTLTNPIDLSRYSNPKLSFWTKYDIEGNWDYGQVEISTNNGNAWIPLAGIYTKSGTGSFQPNGQPLYDGSRLSWVREEISLSGFSSDQVKLRFKLITDGAVERDGWYLDDIGILVYTAVPVELISFAGKVEQSEVMLTWETATEINNYGFEIERSQ
;
A
#
# COMPACT_ATOMS: atom_id res chain seq x y z
N MET A 1 -71.68 -50.03 -6.87
CA MET A 1 -71.34 -49.37 -5.59
C MET A 1 -69.82 -49.31 -5.48
N GLN A 2 -69.29 -48.08 -5.52
CA GLN A 2 -67.99 -47.60 -5.02
C GLN A 2 -66.70 -48.41 -5.30
N PHE A 3 -65.95 -47.93 -6.29
CA PHE A 3 -64.49 -48.05 -6.35
C PHE A 3 -63.85 -47.17 -5.28
N LEU A 4 -63.00 -47.76 -4.44
CA LEU A 4 -62.20 -47.09 -3.42
C LEU A 4 -61.00 -46.40 -4.10
N LYS A 5 -61.01 -45.07 -4.18
CA LYS A 5 -59.84 -44.28 -4.58
C LYS A 5 -58.93 -44.11 -3.37
N ILE A 6 -57.74 -44.70 -3.42
CA ILE A 6 -56.65 -44.42 -2.48
C ILE A 6 -55.90 -43.21 -3.03
N THR A 7 -56.06 -42.06 -2.36
CA THR A 7 -55.31 -40.84 -2.65
C THR A 7 -53.97 -40.92 -1.91
N PHE A 8 -52.87 -41.00 -2.66
CA PHE A 8 -51.52 -40.90 -2.13
C PHE A 8 -51.25 -39.42 -1.84
N LEU A 9 -51.24 -39.03 -0.56
CA LEU A 9 -50.88 -37.68 -0.13
C LEU A 9 -49.34 -37.60 -0.12
N LEU A 10 -48.76 -37.03 -1.19
CA LEU A 10 -47.34 -36.70 -1.23
C LEU A 10 -47.10 -35.53 -0.27
N LEU A 11 -46.56 -35.83 0.92
CA LEU A 11 -46.14 -34.80 1.87
C LEU A 11 -44.87 -34.15 1.31
N LEU A 12 -45.02 -33.03 0.60
CA LEU A 12 -43.91 -32.15 0.25
C LEU A 12 -43.42 -31.52 1.56
N MET A 13 -42.42 -32.12 2.21
CA MET A 13 -41.62 -31.42 3.21
C MET A 13 -40.81 -30.35 2.47
N VAL A 14 -41.38 -29.16 2.35
CA VAL A 14 -40.59 -27.95 2.09
C VAL A 14 -39.81 -27.72 3.39
N CYS A 15 -38.60 -28.27 3.48
CA CYS A 15 -37.61 -27.77 4.42
C CYS A 15 -37.28 -26.35 4.00
N LEU A 16 -38.01 -25.37 4.53
CA LEU A 16 -37.54 -24.00 4.59
C LEU A 16 -36.28 -24.02 5.47
N SER A 17 -35.10 -24.17 4.85
CA SER A 17 -33.85 -23.86 5.56
C SER A 17 -33.82 -22.35 5.74
N PHE A 18 -34.24 -21.87 6.91
CA PHE A 18 -33.96 -20.49 7.28
C PHE A 18 -32.43 -20.34 7.33
N GLY A 19 -31.89 -19.39 6.57
CA GLY A 19 -30.46 -19.08 6.61
C GLY A 19 -30.03 -18.68 8.02
N GLN A 20 -28.82 -19.05 8.42
CA GLN A 20 -28.23 -18.66 9.70
C GLN A 20 -28.13 -17.13 9.78
N ASN A 21 -28.68 -16.50 10.82
CA ASN A 21 -28.50 -15.06 10.99
C ASN A 21 -27.11 -14.74 11.56
N TYR A 22 -26.61 -13.57 11.21
CA TYR A 22 -25.34 -13.02 11.69
C TYR A 22 -25.58 -11.64 12.28
N LYS A 23 -24.79 -11.30 13.29
CA LYS A 23 -24.80 -10.03 14.02
C LYS A 23 -23.45 -9.35 13.85
N LYS A 24 -23.44 -8.02 13.66
CA LYS A 24 -22.23 -7.20 13.83
C LYS A 24 -22.19 -6.74 15.29
N VAL A 25 -21.16 -7.12 16.02
CA VAL A 25 -21.08 -6.95 17.47
C VAL A 25 -19.76 -6.29 17.84
N LYS A 26 -19.83 -5.31 18.75
CA LYS A 26 -18.68 -4.71 19.44
C LYS A 26 -18.52 -5.37 20.80
N ILE A 27 -17.40 -6.05 21.04
CA ILE A 27 -17.12 -6.87 22.22
C ILE A 27 -16.04 -6.19 23.04
N TYR A 28 -16.30 -5.84 24.31
CA TYR A 28 -15.31 -5.16 25.16
C TYR A 28 -14.41 -6.20 25.83
N LEU A 29 -13.10 -6.18 25.52
CA LEU A 29 -12.12 -7.14 26.04
C LEU A 29 -11.42 -6.62 27.30
N ASP A 30 -10.88 -7.52 28.11
CA ASP A 30 -10.00 -7.24 29.24
C ASP A 30 -8.78 -8.19 29.24
N GLU A 31 -7.88 -8.07 30.23
CA GLU A 31 -6.66 -8.89 30.30
C GLU A 31 -6.93 -10.39 30.33
N GLN A 32 -8.04 -10.83 30.94
CA GLN A 32 -8.41 -12.24 31.06
C GLN A 32 -9.31 -12.70 29.91
N LYS A 33 -10.24 -11.84 29.47
CA LYS A 33 -11.22 -12.09 28.41
C LYS A 33 -10.75 -11.49 27.08
N ASN A 34 -9.56 -11.88 26.65
CA ASN A 34 -8.93 -11.43 25.41
C ASN A 34 -9.33 -12.30 24.19
N VAL A 35 -8.81 -11.98 23.00
CA VAL A 35 -9.09 -12.71 21.74
C VAL A 35 -8.84 -14.22 21.87
N ASN A 36 -7.76 -14.64 22.53
CA ASN A 36 -7.45 -16.05 22.72
C ASN A 36 -8.49 -16.76 23.62
N TYR A 37 -9.06 -16.04 24.59
CA TYR A 37 -10.14 -16.55 25.42
C TYR A 37 -11.41 -16.79 24.59
N LEU A 38 -11.78 -15.86 23.70
CA LEU A 38 -12.93 -16.01 22.80
C LEU A 38 -12.76 -17.22 21.86
N ILE A 39 -11.58 -17.36 21.26
CA ILE A 39 -11.23 -18.49 20.40
C ILE A 39 -11.30 -19.81 21.19
N GLY A 40 -10.72 -19.84 22.39
CA GLY A 40 -10.76 -21.01 23.28
C GLY A 40 -12.18 -21.39 23.74
N ALA A 41 -13.09 -20.41 23.79
CA ALA A 41 -14.50 -20.62 24.09
C ALA A 41 -15.35 -21.06 22.89
N GLY A 42 -14.76 -21.14 21.69
CA GLY A 42 -15.41 -21.61 20.47
C GLY A 42 -15.97 -20.52 19.57
N ILE A 43 -15.63 -19.24 19.79
CA ILE A 43 -15.97 -18.14 18.88
C ILE A 43 -14.86 -18.02 17.83
N ALA A 44 -15.18 -18.26 16.56
CA ALA A 44 -14.20 -18.13 15.49
C ALA A 44 -14.02 -16.64 15.14
N LEU A 45 -12.80 -16.12 15.27
CA LEU A 45 -12.46 -14.76 14.91
C LEU A 45 -11.51 -14.79 13.71
N ASP A 46 -12.05 -14.58 12.51
CA ASP A 46 -11.28 -14.52 11.27
C ASP A 46 -11.20 -13.10 10.69
N HIS A 47 -12.14 -12.21 11.03
CA HIS A 47 -12.07 -10.79 10.73
C HIS A 47 -12.56 -9.99 11.92
N PHE A 48 -11.75 -9.03 12.36
CA PHE A 48 -12.14 -8.14 13.43
C PHE A 48 -11.38 -6.81 13.36
N GLU A 49 -12.01 -5.78 13.90
CA GLU A 49 -11.40 -4.48 14.09
C GLU A 49 -11.20 -4.27 15.60
N VAL A 50 -9.97 -3.96 16.00
CA VAL A 50 -9.66 -3.61 17.39
C VAL A 50 -9.81 -2.11 17.54
N GLU A 51 -10.73 -1.72 18.41
CA GLU A 51 -11.02 -0.36 18.79
C GLU A 51 -10.18 0.05 19.99
N LYS A 52 -10.07 1.37 20.20
CA LYS A 52 -9.20 1.88 21.24
C LYS A 52 -9.59 1.54 22.67
N ASP A 53 -10.88 1.42 22.91
CA ASP A 53 -11.41 1.01 24.21
C ASP A 53 -11.15 -0.48 24.50
N LYS A 54 -10.18 -1.09 23.81
CA LYS A 54 -9.86 -2.51 23.78
C LYS A 54 -11.07 -3.36 23.40
N SER A 55 -12.02 -2.77 22.67
CA SER A 55 -13.14 -3.53 22.12
C SER A 55 -12.82 -4.09 20.74
N LEU A 56 -13.59 -5.08 20.33
CA LEU A 56 -13.42 -5.87 19.14
C LEU A 56 -14.72 -5.80 18.35
N ILE A 57 -14.71 -5.27 17.13
CA ILE A 57 -15.86 -5.32 16.23
C ILE A 57 -15.71 -6.52 15.30
N THR A 58 -16.69 -7.43 15.30
CA THR A 58 -16.67 -8.63 14.47
C THR A 58 -18.09 -9.08 14.11
N PHE A 59 -18.19 -10.04 13.19
CA PHE A 59 -19.43 -10.71 12.85
C PHE A 59 -19.54 -12.03 13.59
N LEU A 60 -20.66 -12.24 14.28
CA LEU A 60 -20.95 -13.48 15.00
C LEU A 60 -22.23 -14.09 14.47
N SER A 61 -22.25 -15.40 14.27
CA SER A 61 -23.51 -16.13 14.11
C SER A 61 -24.37 -16.07 15.38
N ASP A 62 -25.66 -16.36 15.29
CA ASP A 62 -26.54 -16.44 16.47
C ASP A 62 -26.03 -17.46 17.52
N GLU A 63 -25.36 -18.54 17.09
CA GLU A 63 -24.75 -19.54 17.96
C GLU A 63 -23.55 -18.96 18.72
N GLU A 64 -22.62 -18.32 18.01
CA GLU A 64 -21.45 -17.67 18.62
C GLU A 64 -21.85 -16.51 19.53
N PHE A 65 -22.88 -15.75 19.17
CA PHE A 65 -23.44 -14.71 20.02
C PHE A 65 -24.08 -15.28 21.30
N SER A 66 -24.67 -16.47 21.23
CA SER A 66 -25.19 -17.19 22.40
C SER A 66 -24.06 -17.67 23.33
N ILE A 67 -22.94 -18.12 22.75
CA ILE A 67 -21.71 -18.42 23.50
C ILE A 67 -21.21 -17.14 24.19
N LEU A 68 -21.05 -16.03 23.44
CA LEU A 68 -20.62 -14.75 23.97
C LEU A 68 -21.50 -14.28 25.14
N SER A 69 -22.81 -14.43 25.00
CA SER A 69 -23.80 -14.08 26.03
C SER A 69 -23.63 -14.94 27.29
N THR A 70 -23.34 -16.23 27.13
CA THR A 70 -23.10 -17.17 28.25
C THR A 70 -21.80 -16.85 28.99
N LEU A 71 -20.78 -16.35 28.29
CA LEU A 71 -19.50 -15.92 28.89
C LEU A 71 -19.63 -14.62 29.71
N GLY A 72 -20.78 -13.94 29.65
CA GLY A 72 -21.03 -12.69 30.37
C GLY A 72 -20.03 -11.58 29.99
N ILE A 73 -19.63 -11.53 28.72
CA ILE A 73 -18.71 -10.51 28.20
C ILE A 73 -19.55 -9.30 27.77
N ARG A 74 -19.15 -8.10 28.21
CA ARG A 74 -19.83 -6.87 27.83
C ARG A 74 -19.73 -6.71 26.31
N ASN A 75 -20.87 -6.46 25.67
CA ASN A 75 -20.95 -6.29 24.23
C ASN A 75 -22.07 -5.31 23.85
N GLU A 76 -21.99 -4.81 22.63
CA GLU A 76 -22.97 -3.95 21.97
C GLU A 76 -23.29 -4.53 20.60
N VAL A 77 -24.57 -4.72 20.31
CA VAL A 77 -25.03 -5.21 19.00
C VAL A 77 -25.19 -4.00 18.08
N LEU A 78 -24.29 -3.87 17.11
CA LEU A 78 -24.31 -2.81 16.11
C LEU A 78 -25.33 -3.09 15.00
N ILE A 79 -25.40 -4.37 14.57
CA ILE A 79 -26.39 -4.87 13.62
C ILE A 79 -26.93 -6.19 14.14
N ASP A 80 -28.22 -6.24 14.46
CA ASP A 80 -28.85 -7.43 15.07
C ASP A 80 -29.23 -8.50 14.04
N ASN A 81 -29.56 -8.08 12.82
CA ASN A 81 -29.87 -8.97 11.72
C ASN A 81 -29.18 -8.47 10.45
N TRP A 82 -28.05 -9.08 10.13
CA TRP A 82 -27.23 -8.70 8.98
C TRP A 82 -27.99 -8.80 7.66
N TYR A 83 -28.82 -9.83 7.49
CA TYR A 83 -29.56 -10.03 6.25
C TYR A 83 -30.62 -8.96 6.04
N GLU A 84 -31.42 -8.65 7.07
CA GLU A 84 -32.42 -7.58 6.98
C GLU A 84 -31.76 -6.21 6.83
N TYR A 85 -30.62 -5.96 7.48
CA TYR A 85 -29.83 -4.75 7.23
C TYR A 85 -29.42 -4.65 5.76
N TYR A 86 -28.81 -5.71 5.21
CA TYR A 86 -28.29 -5.71 3.84
C TYR A 86 -29.40 -5.57 2.79
N LYS A 87 -30.50 -6.29 2.97
CA LYS A 87 -31.68 -6.25 2.09
C LYS A 87 -32.31 -4.85 2.00
N ASN A 88 -32.15 -4.04 3.04
CA ASN A 88 -32.68 -2.68 3.11
C ASN A 88 -31.68 -1.60 2.66
N LEU A 89 -30.48 -1.99 2.20
CA LEU A 89 -29.55 -1.05 1.58
C LEU A 89 -30.16 -0.45 0.31
N GLN A 90 -29.80 0.80 0.02
CA GLN A 90 -30.27 1.49 -1.16
C GLN A 90 -29.82 0.77 -2.43
N ILE A 91 -30.78 0.43 -3.29
CA ILE A 91 -30.54 -0.07 -4.64
C ILE A 91 -30.41 1.13 -5.58
N LEU A 92 -29.40 1.12 -6.45
CA LEU A 92 -29.19 2.17 -7.42
C LEU A 92 -30.26 2.14 -8.52
N SER A 93 -30.68 3.33 -8.93
CA SER A 93 -31.54 3.49 -10.10
C SER A 93 -30.76 3.22 -11.40
N THR A 94 -31.47 2.90 -12.49
CA THR A 94 -30.86 2.72 -13.81
C THR A 94 -30.06 3.94 -14.26
N ALA A 95 -30.51 5.16 -13.92
CA ALA A 95 -29.77 6.39 -14.22
C ALA A 95 -28.43 6.44 -13.48
N GLN A 96 -28.42 6.14 -12.17
CA GLN A 96 -27.19 6.11 -11.39
C GLN A 96 -26.21 5.03 -11.87
N ILE A 97 -26.71 3.85 -12.27
CA ILE A 97 -25.86 2.80 -12.85
C ILE A 97 -25.27 3.28 -14.18
N SER A 98 -26.08 3.93 -15.03
CA SER A 98 -25.61 4.50 -16.29
C SER A 98 -24.54 5.57 -16.07
N ASP A 99 -24.68 6.42 -15.04
CA ASP A 99 -23.70 7.44 -14.69
C ASP A 99 -22.37 6.79 -14.25
N LEU A 100 -22.42 5.72 -13.45
CA LEU A 100 -21.23 4.96 -13.05
C LEU A 100 -20.51 4.35 -14.27
N THR A 101 -21.26 3.73 -15.18
CA THR A 101 -20.70 3.14 -16.41
C THR A 101 -20.10 4.20 -17.33
N GLU A 102 -20.75 5.36 -17.52
CA GLU A 102 -20.22 6.43 -18.36
C GLU A 102 -18.97 7.07 -17.75
N ASN A 103 -18.95 7.28 -16.43
CA ASN A 103 -17.75 7.74 -15.72
C ASN A 103 -16.59 6.75 -15.91
N SER A 104 -16.84 5.46 -15.68
CA SER A 104 -15.87 4.38 -15.91
C SER A 104 -15.32 4.37 -17.34
N LYS A 105 -16.19 4.57 -18.33
CA LYS A 105 -15.77 4.64 -19.73
C LYS A 105 -14.92 5.88 -20.01
N SER A 106 -15.30 7.03 -19.47
CA SER A 106 -14.58 8.29 -19.70
C SER A 106 -13.19 8.29 -19.05
N GLU A 107 -13.07 7.72 -17.85
CA GLU A 107 -11.83 7.74 -17.05
C GLU A 107 -10.90 6.58 -17.39
N PHE A 108 -11.44 5.39 -17.65
CA PHE A 108 -10.67 4.15 -17.77
C PHE A 108 -10.89 3.41 -19.10
N GLY A 109 -11.74 3.91 -19.99
CA GLY A 109 -12.08 3.21 -21.23
C GLY A 109 -12.88 1.92 -21.02
N VAL A 110 -13.44 1.73 -19.83
CA VAL A 110 -14.18 0.50 -19.46
C VAL A 110 -15.67 0.74 -19.52
N SER A 111 -16.35 0.05 -20.44
CA SER A 111 -17.79 0.20 -20.70
C SER A 111 -18.59 -1.09 -20.52
N GLY A 112 -17.95 -2.26 -20.64
CA GLY A 112 -18.61 -3.55 -20.53
C GLY A 112 -18.87 -4.00 -19.09
N PHE A 113 -18.09 -3.51 -18.12
CA PHE A 113 -18.28 -3.87 -16.72
C PHE A 113 -19.63 -3.38 -16.17
N HIS A 114 -20.35 -4.26 -15.47
CA HIS A 114 -21.68 -3.98 -14.94
C HIS A 114 -21.98 -4.70 -13.61
N LEU A 115 -22.98 -4.19 -12.89
CA LEU A 115 -23.50 -4.81 -11.67
C LEU A 115 -24.30 -6.09 -11.97
N GLY A 116 -24.16 -7.11 -11.13
CA GLY A 116 -24.94 -8.35 -11.21
C GLY A 116 -26.23 -8.34 -10.40
N SER A 117 -27.05 -9.39 -10.55
CA SER A 117 -28.40 -9.45 -9.96
C SER A 117 -28.44 -9.79 -8.47
N MET A 118 -27.34 -10.26 -7.87
CA MET A 118 -27.26 -10.62 -6.45
C MET A 118 -26.75 -9.44 -5.62
N GLY A 119 -27.59 -8.42 -5.46
CA GLY A 119 -27.25 -7.23 -4.67
C GLY A 119 -26.16 -6.36 -5.29
N GLY A 120 -26.00 -6.41 -6.62
CA GLY A 120 -24.93 -5.75 -7.36
C GLY A 120 -23.78 -6.68 -7.79
N TYR A 121 -23.73 -7.88 -7.24
CA TYR A 121 -22.71 -8.90 -7.56
C TYR A 121 -23.27 -9.93 -8.54
N MET A 122 -22.41 -10.47 -9.41
CA MET A 122 -22.81 -11.53 -10.35
C MET A 122 -23.06 -12.84 -9.59
N THR A 123 -24.19 -13.48 -9.83
CA THR A 123 -24.43 -14.87 -9.44
C THR A 123 -23.40 -15.80 -10.11
N LEU A 124 -23.28 -17.05 -9.63
CA LEU A 124 -22.40 -18.03 -10.27
C LEU A 124 -22.76 -18.24 -11.76
N ALA A 125 -24.06 -18.27 -12.07
CA ALA A 125 -24.54 -18.42 -13.44
C ALA A 125 -24.21 -17.20 -14.30
N GLU A 126 -24.42 -15.99 -13.78
CA GLU A 126 -24.02 -14.75 -14.48
C GLU A 126 -22.52 -14.70 -14.69
N THR A 127 -21.72 -15.10 -13.70
CA THR A 127 -20.26 -15.16 -13.80
C THR A 127 -19.81 -16.06 -14.96
N TYR A 128 -20.41 -17.24 -15.12
CA TYR A 128 -20.06 -18.16 -16.21
C TYR A 128 -20.56 -17.67 -17.57
N ALA A 129 -21.73 -17.03 -17.61
CA ALA A 129 -22.22 -16.38 -18.81
C ALA A 129 -21.34 -15.20 -19.21
N GLU A 130 -20.81 -14.46 -18.24
CA GLU A 130 -19.93 -13.32 -18.47
C GLU A 130 -18.62 -13.73 -19.12
N LEU A 131 -18.03 -14.84 -18.67
CA LEU A 131 -16.84 -15.41 -19.33
C LEU A 131 -17.12 -15.81 -20.80
N ASP A 132 -18.33 -16.30 -21.10
CA ASP A 132 -18.74 -16.58 -22.48
C ASP A 132 -18.93 -15.29 -23.30
N SER A 133 -19.54 -14.27 -22.70
CA SER A 133 -19.70 -12.94 -23.30
C SER A 133 -18.35 -12.31 -23.64
N LEU A 134 -17.38 -12.35 -22.73
CA LEU A 134 -16.03 -11.85 -22.96
C LEU A 134 -15.36 -12.55 -24.14
N LYS A 135 -15.47 -13.88 -24.24
CA LYS A 135 -14.95 -14.61 -25.41
C LYS A 135 -15.67 -14.23 -26.70
N GLN A 136 -16.98 -14.01 -26.65
CA GLN A 136 -17.73 -13.59 -27.84
C GLN A 136 -17.32 -12.19 -28.31
N LEU A 137 -17.10 -11.26 -27.39
CA LEU A 137 -16.73 -9.87 -27.68
C LEU A 137 -15.27 -9.73 -28.11
N PHE A 138 -14.37 -10.53 -27.53
CA PHE A 138 -12.93 -10.43 -27.72
C PHE A 138 -12.29 -11.76 -28.16
N PRO A 139 -12.75 -12.39 -29.27
CA PRO A 139 -12.44 -13.78 -29.60
C PRO A 139 -10.95 -14.07 -29.81
N ASN A 140 -10.12 -13.06 -30.08
CA ASN A 140 -8.69 -13.22 -30.33
C ASN A 140 -7.81 -12.87 -29.12
N LEU A 141 -8.39 -12.39 -28.01
CA LEU A 141 -7.62 -11.91 -26.86
C LEU A 141 -7.86 -12.71 -25.59
N ILE A 142 -8.88 -13.57 -25.57
CA ILE A 142 -9.23 -14.40 -24.43
C ILE A 142 -9.59 -15.81 -24.89
N THR A 143 -9.29 -16.83 -24.09
CA THR A 143 -9.74 -18.21 -24.34
C THR A 143 -11.24 -18.34 -24.12
N THR A 144 -11.86 -19.39 -24.68
CA THR A 144 -13.11 -19.89 -24.06
C THR A 144 -12.83 -20.24 -22.59
N LYS A 145 -13.83 -20.24 -21.72
CA LYS A 145 -13.66 -20.75 -20.36
C LYS A 145 -13.18 -22.22 -20.40
N ILE A 146 -12.09 -22.53 -19.70
CA ILE A 146 -11.48 -23.85 -19.64
C ILE A 146 -11.80 -24.48 -18.28
N LEU A 147 -12.32 -25.71 -18.30
CA LEU A 147 -12.60 -26.48 -17.09
C LEU A 147 -11.30 -26.99 -16.48
N LEU A 148 -11.00 -26.58 -15.24
CA LEU A 148 -9.85 -27.11 -14.49
C LEU A 148 -10.21 -28.36 -13.68
N GLY A 149 -11.47 -28.47 -13.26
CA GLY A 149 -12.00 -29.59 -12.50
C GLY A 149 -13.36 -29.24 -11.90
N ASN A 150 -13.91 -30.13 -11.07
CA ASN A 150 -15.18 -29.89 -10.39
C ASN A 150 -15.00 -29.85 -8.87
N SER A 151 -15.79 -29.01 -8.22
CA SER A 151 -15.92 -28.87 -6.78
C SER A 151 -16.54 -30.10 -6.10
N ILE A 152 -16.68 -30.06 -4.77
CA ILE A 152 -17.22 -31.18 -3.98
C ILE A 152 -18.68 -31.52 -4.32
N GLU A 153 -19.50 -30.54 -4.71
CA GLU A 153 -20.87 -30.71 -5.22
C GLU A 153 -20.94 -30.80 -6.76
N ASN A 154 -19.80 -31.07 -7.41
CA ASN A 154 -19.67 -31.27 -8.85
C ASN A 154 -20.04 -30.03 -9.71
N ARG A 155 -19.73 -28.83 -9.22
CA ARG A 155 -19.77 -27.60 -10.01
C ARG A 155 -18.41 -27.33 -10.65
N PRO A 156 -18.37 -26.85 -11.90
CA PRO A 156 -17.11 -26.62 -12.59
C PRO A 156 -16.35 -25.45 -11.98
N VAL A 157 -15.03 -25.58 -11.83
CA VAL A 157 -14.09 -24.47 -11.60
C VAL A 157 -13.46 -24.12 -12.94
N TYR A 158 -13.70 -22.89 -13.40
CA TYR A 158 -13.25 -22.41 -14.71
C TYR A 158 -12.09 -21.43 -14.60
N MET A 159 -11.27 -21.40 -15.64
CA MET A 159 -10.29 -20.36 -15.90
C MET A 159 -10.49 -19.74 -17.29
N VAL A 160 -9.97 -18.53 -17.49
CA VAL A 160 -9.72 -17.92 -18.81
C VAL A 160 -8.31 -17.34 -18.87
N LYS A 161 -7.67 -17.39 -20.04
CA LYS A 161 -6.36 -16.77 -20.30
C LYS A 161 -6.55 -15.56 -21.21
N ILE A 162 -6.01 -14.40 -20.83
CA ILE A 162 -5.91 -13.22 -21.68
C ILE A 162 -4.47 -13.11 -22.19
N SER A 163 -4.32 -13.04 -23.51
CA SER A 163 -3.06 -12.94 -24.28
C SER A 163 -3.43 -12.64 -25.75
N ASP A 164 -2.51 -12.13 -26.57
CA ASP A 164 -2.72 -11.92 -28.01
C ASP A 164 -2.83 -13.22 -28.81
N ASN A 165 -2.27 -14.32 -28.28
CA ASN A 165 -2.44 -15.68 -28.79
C ASN A 165 -3.03 -16.58 -27.69
N PRO A 166 -4.32 -16.38 -27.33
CA PRO A 166 -4.90 -17.01 -26.15
C PRO A 166 -4.98 -18.55 -26.28
N ASP A 167 -5.05 -19.09 -27.48
CA ASP A 167 -5.16 -20.54 -27.71
C ASP A 167 -3.79 -21.24 -27.89
N ALA A 168 -2.67 -20.51 -27.83
CA ALA A 168 -1.31 -21.04 -27.88
C ALA A 168 -0.63 -21.04 -26.49
N ASP A 169 0.36 -21.91 -26.30
CA ASP A 169 1.24 -21.90 -25.13
C ASP A 169 2.59 -21.33 -25.56
N GLU A 170 2.81 -20.04 -25.27
CA GLU A 170 4.00 -19.29 -25.64
C GLU A 170 4.92 -19.11 -24.43
N ASN A 171 6.20 -18.89 -24.67
CA ASN A 171 7.16 -18.69 -23.58
C ASN A 171 7.12 -17.25 -23.06
N GLU A 172 5.95 -16.86 -22.56
CA GLU A 172 5.68 -15.56 -21.94
C GLU A 172 5.69 -15.68 -20.41
N PRO A 173 6.05 -14.60 -19.68
CA PRO A 173 5.83 -14.55 -18.24
C PRO A 173 4.35 -14.75 -17.89
N GLU A 174 4.08 -15.73 -17.03
CA GLU A 174 2.72 -16.08 -16.63
C GLU A 174 2.32 -15.41 -15.31
N VAL A 175 1.09 -14.88 -15.24
CA VAL A 175 0.52 -14.19 -14.07
C VAL A 175 -0.80 -14.85 -13.69
N LEU A 176 -1.06 -15.03 -12.40
CA LEU A 176 -2.30 -15.65 -11.92
C LEU A 176 -3.12 -14.67 -11.06
N TYR A 177 -4.41 -14.57 -11.35
CA TYR A 177 -5.38 -13.88 -10.53
C TYR A 177 -6.47 -14.87 -10.08
N THR A 178 -6.70 -14.97 -8.79
CA THR A 178 -7.77 -15.81 -8.23
C THR A 178 -8.70 -15.00 -7.32
N ALA A 179 -9.95 -15.43 -7.20
CA ALA A 179 -10.95 -14.81 -6.36
C ALA A 179 -11.92 -15.85 -5.78
N LEU A 180 -12.70 -15.44 -4.78
CA LEU A 180 -13.69 -16.28 -4.11
C LEU A 180 -13.11 -17.61 -3.61
N HIS A 181 -11.93 -17.56 -3.00
CA HIS A 181 -11.49 -18.64 -2.10
C HIS A 181 -12.47 -18.76 -0.92
N HIS A 182 -12.91 -17.62 -0.38
CA HIS A 182 -14.04 -17.55 0.55
C HIS A 182 -15.31 -17.09 -0.18
N ALA A 183 -16.42 -17.76 0.09
CA ALA A 183 -17.67 -17.57 -0.62
C ALA A 183 -18.42 -16.26 -0.29
N ARG A 184 -18.07 -15.58 0.82
CA ARG A 184 -18.73 -14.35 1.25
C ARG A 184 -18.07 -13.08 0.72
N GLU A 185 -17.09 -13.19 -0.16
CA GLU A 185 -16.18 -12.10 -0.54
C GLU A 185 -16.30 -11.74 -2.03
N PRO A 186 -17.50 -11.47 -2.58
CA PRO A 186 -17.70 -11.32 -4.03
C PRO A 186 -17.05 -10.08 -4.64
N MET A 187 -16.65 -9.09 -3.83
CA MET A 187 -15.88 -7.95 -4.34
C MET A 187 -14.51 -8.39 -4.88
N SER A 188 -13.91 -9.46 -4.34
CA SER A 188 -12.70 -10.11 -4.89
C SER A 188 -12.85 -10.48 -6.37
N MET A 189 -14.04 -10.95 -6.76
CA MET A 189 -14.37 -11.36 -8.12
C MET A 189 -14.74 -10.15 -8.99
N MET A 190 -15.53 -9.20 -8.47
CA MET A 190 -15.97 -8.05 -9.27
C MET A 190 -14.80 -7.17 -9.73
N GLN A 191 -13.82 -6.91 -8.87
CA GLN A 191 -12.63 -6.14 -9.29
C GLN A 191 -11.83 -6.88 -10.40
N MET A 192 -11.83 -8.22 -10.36
CA MET A 192 -11.13 -9.04 -11.35
C MET A 192 -11.78 -8.89 -12.73
N PHE A 193 -13.11 -8.95 -12.80
CA PHE A 193 -13.83 -8.71 -14.06
C PHE A 193 -13.61 -7.30 -14.59
N TYR A 194 -13.55 -6.29 -13.71
CA TYR A 194 -13.21 -4.92 -14.13
C TYR A 194 -11.82 -4.86 -14.78
N PHE A 195 -10.82 -5.52 -14.19
CA PHE A 195 -9.48 -5.59 -14.76
C PHE A 195 -9.46 -6.34 -16.10
N MET A 196 -10.19 -7.45 -16.21
CA MET A 196 -10.34 -8.17 -17.50
C MET A 196 -10.96 -7.27 -18.58
N TYR A 197 -12.02 -6.54 -18.26
CA TYR A 197 -12.61 -5.56 -19.18
C TYR A 197 -11.62 -4.47 -19.57
N TYR A 198 -10.87 -3.93 -18.62
CA TYR A 198 -9.84 -2.94 -18.90
C TYR A 198 -8.82 -3.43 -19.92
N LEU A 199 -8.30 -4.66 -19.74
CA LEU A 199 -7.34 -5.26 -20.67
C LEU A 199 -7.94 -5.45 -22.07
N LEU A 200 -9.18 -5.94 -22.15
CA LEU A 200 -9.81 -6.30 -23.42
C LEU A 200 -10.31 -5.08 -24.21
N GLU A 201 -10.95 -4.12 -23.53
CA GLU A 201 -11.51 -2.93 -24.17
C GLU A 201 -10.42 -1.93 -24.58
N ASN A 202 -9.31 -1.85 -23.84
CA ASN A 202 -8.23 -0.91 -24.12
C ASN A 202 -7.10 -1.48 -25.00
N TYR A 203 -7.13 -2.76 -25.39
CA TYR A 203 -6.07 -3.41 -26.17
C TYR A 203 -5.67 -2.65 -27.45
N ASN A 204 -6.62 -2.04 -28.15
CA ASN A 204 -6.34 -1.31 -29.40
C ASN A 204 -6.01 0.19 -29.21
N PHE A 205 -6.09 0.71 -28.00
CA PHE A 205 -6.03 2.15 -27.72
C PHE A 205 -4.98 2.54 -26.69
N ASN A 206 -4.60 1.61 -25.81
CA ASN A 206 -3.61 1.84 -24.76
C ASN A 206 -2.35 1.00 -25.04
N PRO A 207 -1.20 1.63 -25.37
CA PRO A 207 0.05 0.93 -25.67
C PRO A 207 0.56 0.04 -24.54
N THR A 208 0.36 0.43 -23.28
CA THR A 208 0.74 -0.37 -22.11
C THR A 208 -0.09 -1.64 -22.03
N VAL A 209 -1.41 -1.53 -22.23
CA VAL A 209 -2.31 -2.70 -22.25
C VAL A 209 -1.97 -3.62 -23.41
N GLN A 210 -1.78 -3.06 -24.61
CA GLN A 210 -1.38 -3.83 -25.78
C GLN A 210 -0.08 -4.59 -25.53
N TYR A 211 0.93 -3.94 -24.96
CA TYR A 211 2.20 -4.57 -24.64
C TYR A 211 2.03 -5.71 -23.63
N LEU A 212 1.30 -5.50 -22.55
CA LEU A 212 1.06 -6.54 -21.54
C LEU A 212 0.32 -7.74 -22.15
N VAL A 213 -0.73 -7.52 -22.93
CA VAL A 213 -1.47 -8.62 -23.57
C VAL A 213 -0.64 -9.37 -24.61
N ASN A 214 0.28 -8.69 -25.31
CA ASN A 214 1.17 -9.29 -26.30
C ASN A 214 2.41 -10.00 -25.73
N ASN A 215 2.69 -9.83 -24.44
CA ASN A 215 3.94 -10.31 -23.84
C ASN A 215 3.73 -10.95 -22.46
N ARG A 216 2.48 -11.27 -22.08
CA ARG A 216 2.14 -11.91 -20.80
C ARG A 216 1.01 -12.90 -21.04
N ALA A 217 1.13 -14.05 -20.38
CA ALA A 217 0.03 -14.99 -20.25
C ALA A 217 -0.67 -14.75 -18.91
N MET A 218 -1.79 -14.01 -18.93
CA MET A 218 -2.55 -13.68 -17.71
C MET A 218 -3.72 -14.65 -17.53
N TYR A 219 -3.69 -15.41 -16.43
CA TYR A 219 -4.70 -16.42 -16.10
C TYR A 219 -5.63 -15.91 -15.00
N PHE A 220 -6.93 -16.10 -15.19
CA PHE A 220 -7.98 -15.67 -14.28
C PHE A 220 -8.82 -16.85 -13.83
N ILE A 221 -8.95 -17.05 -12.53
CA ILE A 221 -9.83 -18.03 -11.88
C ILE A 221 -10.82 -17.27 -10.98
N PRO A 222 -11.96 -16.81 -11.52
CA PRO A 222 -12.84 -15.89 -10.80
C PRO A 222 -13.58 -16.53 -9.61
N VAL A 223 -13.77 -17.85 -9.62
CA VAL A 223 -14.51 -18.58 -8.59
C VAL A 223 -13.80 -19.87 -8.20
N VAL A 224 -12.97 -19.80 -7.16
CA VAL A 224 -12.32 -21.01 -6.60
C VAL A 224 -13.32 -21.86 -5.80
N ASN A 225 -14.27 -21.22 -5.10
CA ASN A 225 -15.27 -21.89 -4.26
C ASN A 225 -16.70 -21.76 -4.84
N PRO A 226 -17.04 -22.46 -5.94
CA PRO A 226 -18.35 -22.32 -6.57
C PRO A 226 -19.49 -22.84 -5.70
N ASP A 227 -19.25 -23.83 -4.86
CA ASP A 227 -20.30 -24.43 -4.01
C ASP A 227 -20.68 -23.52 -2.84
N GLY A 228 -19.70 -22.94 -2.16
CA GLY A 228 -19.95 -21.98 -1.10
C GLY A 228 -20.63 -20.72 -1.65
N TYR A 229 -20.20 -20.25 -2.82
CA TYR A 229 -20.77 -19.04 -3.43
C TYR A 229 -22.22 -19.26 -3.86
N GLU A 230 -22.52 -20.39 -4.50
CA GLU A 230 -23.88 -20.76 -4.87
C GLU A 230 -24.76 -20.99 -3.63
N TYR A 231 -24.21 -21.51 -2.53
CA TYR A 231 -24.93 -21.60 -1.26
C TYR A 231 -25.38 -20.22 -0.75
N ASN A 232 -24.49 -19.21 -0.76
CA ASN A 232 -24.86 -17.85 -0.40
C ASN A 232 -25.98 -17.30 -1.30
N ARG A 233 -25.93 -17.54 -2.62
CA ARG A 233 -27.01 -17.15 -3.55
C ARG A 233 -28.33 -17.83 -3.24
N LEU A 234 -28.31 -19.12 -2.91
CA LEU A 234 -29.52 -19.89 -2.61
C LEU A 234 -30.18 -19.44 -1.29
N THR A 235 -29.39 -19.14 -0.26
CA THR A 235 -29.92 -18.74 1.05
C THR A 235 -30.18 -17.24 1.17
N TYR A 236 -29.44 -16.41 0.43
CA TYR A 236 -29.53 -14.95 0.44
C TYR A 236 -29.52 -14.40 -1.00
N PRO A 237 -30.61 -14.59 -1.78
CA PRO A 237 -30.63 -14.27 -3.21
C PRO A 237 -30.48 -12.77 -3.53
N SER A 238 -30.64 -11.90 -2.55
CA SER A 238 -30.41 -10.45 -2.68
C SER A 238 -28.99 -10.02 -2.30
N GLY A 239 -28.09 -10.97 -2.02
CA GLY A 239 -26.74 -10.73 -1.50
C GLY A 239 -26.68 -10.68 0.03
N GLY A 240 -25.48 -10.48 0.57
CA GLY A 240 -25.22 -10.39 2.02
C GLY A 240 -24.97 -11.73 2.70
N GLY A 241 -24.77 -12.81 1.95
CA GLY A 241 -24.55 -14.15 2.51
C GLY A 241 -23.19 -14.30 3.21
N MET A 242 -23.20 -14.82 4.43
CA MET A 242 -22.00 -14.88 5.29
C MET A 242 -21.28 -16.24 5.27
N TRP A 243 -21.69 -17.17 4.41
CA TRP A 243 -21.00 -18.47 4.30
C TRP A 243 -19.60 -18.28 3.70
N ARG A 244 -18.59 -18.77 4.41
CA ARG A 244 -17.16 -18.61 4.05
C ARG A 244 -16.60 -19.83 3.30
N LYS A 245 -16.77 -21.02 3.88
CA LYS A 245 -16.10 -22.28 3.50
C LYS A 245 -16.63 -22.89 2.19
N ASN A 246 -16.04 -24.00 1.73
CA ASN A 246 -16.70 -24.85 0.72
C ASN A 246 -17.92 -25.59 1.32
N ARG A 247 -18.45 -26.61 0.63
CA ARG A 247 -19.66 -27.35 1.04
C ARG A 247 -19.43 -28.82 1.42
N ARG A 248 -18.21 -29.23 1.79
CA ARG A 248 -17.96 -30.61 2.25
C ARG A 248 -18.86 -30.99 3.43
N ASN A 249 -19.52 -32.14 3.37
CA ASN A 249 -20.19 -32.71 4.52
C ASN A 249 -19.17 -33.42 5.44
N ASN A 250 -19.00 -32.93 6.67
CA ASN A 250 -18.06 -33.46 7.66
C ASN A 250 -18.72 -34.41 8.69
N GLY A 251 -19.96 -34.85 8.47
CA GLY A 251 -20.65 -35.75 9.40
C GLY A 251 -21.16 -35.07 10.67
N GLY A 252 -21.67 -33.84 10.52
CA GLY A 252 -22.21 -33.04 11.64
C GLY A 252 -22.09 -31.53 11.43
N SER A 253 -21.17 -31.11 10.55
CA SER A 253 -21.01 -29.73 10.08
C SER A 253 -20.69 -29.71 8.59
N PHE A 254 -20.67 -28.53 7.98
CA PHE A 254 -20.34 -28.34 6.57
C PHE A 254 -19.13 -27.43 6.37
N GLY A 255 -18.39 -27.70 5.31
CA GLY A 255 -17.35 -26.88 4.74
C GLY A 255 -15.97 -27.04 5.38
N VAL A 256 -14.96 -26.85 4.52
CA VAL A 256 -13.54 -26.66 4.83
C VAL A 256 -13.15 -25.28 4.30
N ASP A 257 -12.34 -24.55 5.08
CA ASP A 257 -11.76 -23.29 4.65
C ASP A 257 -10.67 -23.57 3.61
N LEU A 258 -10.90 -23.18 2.36
CA LEU A 258 -9.97 -23.43 1.27
C LEU A 258 -8.63 -22.73 1.52
N ASN A 259 -8.64 -21.54 2.11
CA ASN A 259 -7.43 -20.78 2.44
C ASN A 259 -6.82 -21.19 3.80
N ARG A 260 -7.17 -22.37 4.31
CA ARG A 260 -6.45 -23.11 5.36
C ARG A 260 -6.09 -24.54 4.94
N ASN A 261 -6.41 -24.92 3.70
CA ASN A 261 -6.27 -26.30 3.21
C ASN A 261 -5.06 -26.52 2.31
N TYR A 262 -4.27 -25.48 2.01
CA TYR A 262 -3.05 -25.64 1.23
C TYR A 262 -1.94 -26.31 2.07
N GLY A 263 -1.06 -27.05 1.39
CA GLY A 263 0.13 -27.67 1.99
C GLY A 263 1.41 -26.89 1.67
N PRO A 264 2.59 -27.53 1.73
CA PRO A 264 2.87 -28.84 2.33
C PRO A 264 2.55 -28.93 3.83
N SER A 265 2.63 -30.15 4.38
CA SER A 265 2.18 -30.44 5.75
C SER A 265 2.89 -29.60 6.83
N ASN A 266 4.11 -29.11 6.58
CA ASN A 266 4.85 -28.23 7.47
C ASN A 266 4.19 -26.84 7.60
N TYR A 267 3.59 -26.29 6.54
CA TYR A 267 2.82 -25.04 6.62
C TYR A 267 1.41 -25.28 7.16
N TRP A 268 0.72 -26.30 6.63
CA TRP A 268 -0.63 -26.67 7.06
C TRP A 268 -0.71 -27.03 8.56
N ASN A 269 0.35 -27.63 9.09
CA ASN A 269 0.49 -28.01 10.49
C ASN A 269 1.67 -27.33 11.19
N ALA A 270 1.98 -26.08 10.82
CA ALA A 270 2.97 -25.25 11.52
C ALA A 270 2.67 -25.17 13.04
N PRO A 271 3.57 -24.69 13.91
CA PRO A 271 3.36 -24.70 15.38
C PRO A 271 2.75 -23.41 15.97
N ASN A 272 2.56 -22.35 15.19
CA ASN A 272 2.20 -20.97 15.60
C ASN A 272 0.70 -20.49 15.62
N GLY A 273 -0.33 -21.32 15.84
CA GLY A 273 -1.76 -21.03 15.65
C GLY A 273 -2.21 -20.78 14.18
N GLY A 274 -3.49 -20.44 13.96
CA GLY A 274 -3.94 -19.87 12.68
C GLY A 274 -4.98 -20.65 11.85
N SER A 275 -5.36 -21.85 12.30
CA SER A 275 -6.46 -22.62 11.74
C SER A 275 -7.02 -23.62 12.75
N SER A 276 -8.25 -24.11 12.52
CA SER A 276 -8.96 -25.00 13.44
C SER A 276 -8.99 -26.44 12.95
N THR A 277 -8.92 -27.40 13.87
CA THR A 277 -9.21 -28.82 13.61
C THR A 277 -10.67 -29.19 13.88
N ASN A 278 -11.47 -28.26 14.41
CA ASN A 278 -12.90 -28.48 14.64
C ASN A 278 -13.67 -28.18 13.34
N SER A 279 -14.39 -29.18 12.81
CA SER A 279 -15.14 -29.03 11.56
C SER A 279 -16.28 -28.02 11.62
N GLY A 280 -16.72 -27.63 12.82
CA GLY A 280 -17.70 -26.55 13.02
C GLY A 280 -17.13 -25.14 12.84
N SER A 281 -15.81 -24.97 12.91
CA SER A 281 -15.16 -23.65 12.82
C SER A 281 -15.13 -23.11 11.39
N ASP A 282 -15.22 -21.79 11.24
CA ASP A 282 -15.04 -21.07 9.97
C ASP A 282 -13.62 -21.18 9.40
N THR A 283 -12.63 -21.45 10.24
CA THR A 283 -11.23 -21.66 9.84
C THR A 283 -10.83 -23.15 9.86
N TYR A 284 -11.79 -24.06 9.71
CA TYR A 284 -11.53 -25.49 9.67
C TYR A 284 -10.63 -25.86 8.49
N ARG A 285 -9.43 -26.38 8.78
CA ARG A 285 -8.38 -26.65 7.79
C ARG A 285 -8.51 -27.93 6.96
N GLY A 286 -9.53 -28.74 7.23
CA GLY A 286 -9.72 -30.05 6.61
C GLY A 286 -8.95 -31.17 7.33
N THR A 287 -8.97 -32.38 6.74
CA THR A 287 -8.36 -33.59 7.34
C THR A 287 -6.90 -33.77 6.98
N ALA A 288 -6.44 -33.14 5.91
CA ALA A 288 -5.07 -33.16 5.39
C ALA A 288 -4.87 -31.95 4.45
N PRO A 289 -3.63 -31.54 4.16
CA PRO A 289 -3.39 -30.57 3.09
C PRO A 289 -3.94 -31.11 1.76
N PHE A 290 -4.60 -30.24 1.00
CA PHE A 290 -5.27 -30.56 -0.25
C PHE A 290 -6.34 -31.66 -0.09
N SER A 291 -7.06 -31.71 1.03
CA SER A 291 -8.21 -32.62 1.16
C SER A 291 -9.40 -32.21 0.28
N GLU A 292 -9.43 -30.96 -0.14
CA GLU A 292 -10.53 -30.38 -0.92
C GLU A 292 -10.27 -30.47 -2.44
N PRO A 293 -11.27 -30.84 -3.26
CA PRO A 293 -11.10 -30.85 -4.70
C PRO A 293 -10.77 -29.46 -5.25
N GLU A 294 -11.30 -28.39 -4.66
CA GLU A 294 -11.03 -27.02 -5.08
C GLU A 294 -9.55 -26.64 -4.92
N THR A 295 -8.92 -26.95 -3.78
CA THR A 295 -7.48 -26.68 -3.59
C THR A 295 -6.59 -27.64 -4.39
N GLN A 296 -7.03 -28.89 -4.63
CA GLN A 296 -6.35 -29.81 -5.54
C GLN A 296 -6.35 -29.27 -6.98
N ILE A 297 -7.44 -28.65 -7.43
CA ILE A 297 -7.54 -28.04 -8.75
C ILE A 297 -6.47 -26.95 -8.91
N ILE A 298 -6.36 -26.04 -7.94
CA ILE A 298 -5.35 -24.97 -7.98
C ILE A 298 -3.93 -25.54 -7.95
N ARG A 299 -3.65 -26.49 -7.05
CA ARG A 299 -2.34 -27.17 -6.99
C ARG A 299 -1.97 -27.81 -8.33
N ASN A 300 -2.91 -28.54 -8.93
CA ASN A 300 -2.65 -29.25 -10.18
C ASN A 300 -2.49 -28.27 -11.35
N PHE A 301 -3.20 -27.15 -11.35
CA PHE A 301 -3.00 -26.08 -12.34
C PHE A 301 -1.57 -25.52 -12.24
N LEU A 302 -1.10 -25.20 -11.03
CA LEU A 302 0.23 -24.65 -10.81
C LEU A 302 1.37 -25.61 -11.20
N ALA A 303 1.18 -26.93 -11.00
CA ALA A 303 2.20 -27.94 -11.28
C ALA A 303 2.58 -28.08 -12.77
N TYR A 304 1.80 -27.51 -13.68
CA TYR A 304 2.07 -27.52 -15.13
C TYR A 304 2.29 -26.12 -15.70
N ARG A 305 2.51 -25.13 -14.83
CA ARG A 305 2.65 -23.72 -15.20
C ARG A 305 3.97 -23.16 -14.68
N LYS A 306 4.37 -22.03 -15.24
CA LYS A 306 5.56 -21.25 -14.86
C LYS A 306 5.13 -19.86 -14.38
N ILE A 307 4.14 -19.84 -13.48
CA ILE A 307 3.62 -18.61 -12.88
C ILE A 307 4.76 -17.89 -12.17
N LYS A 308 4.95 -16.61 -12.51
CA LYS A 308 5.97 -15.75 -11.88
C LYS A 308 5.45 -15.15 -10.59
N ASN A 309 4.21 -14.67 -10.64
CA ASN A 309 3.55 -13.98 -9.55
C ASN A 309 2.02 -14.17 -9.61
N ALA A 310 1.37 -14.00 -8.46
CA ALA A 310 -0.07 -14.18 -8.32
C ALA A 310 -0.74 -13.21 -7.34
N LEU A 311 -1.97 -12.80 -7.63
CA LEU A 311 -2.84 -12.11 -6.67
C LEU A 311 -4.03 -13.00 -6.31
N ASN A 312 -4.12 -13.34 -5.03
CA ASN A 312 -5.25 -14.08 -4.47
C ASN A 312 -6.20 -13.09 -3.80
N TYR A 313 -7.19 -12.62 -4.55
CA TYR A 313 -8.09 -11.57 -4.08
C TYR A 313 -9.08 -12.07 -3.03
N HIS A 314 -9.20 -11.28 -1.97
CA HIS A 314 -10.09 -11.46 -0.83
C HIS A 314 -10.83 -10.14 -0.51
N THR A 315 -11.71 -10.15 0.49
CA THR A 315 -12.48 -8.99 0.97
C THR A 315 -12.79 -9.22 2.45
N TYR A 316 -12.44 -8.35 3.39
CA TYR A 316 -12.10 -6.93 3.32
C TYR A 316 -10.96 -6.63 4.29
N SER A 317 -10.34 -5.44 4.20
CA SER A 317 -9.66 -4.66 5.27
C SER A 317 -8.74 -3.56 4.71
N ASN A 318 -8.72 -3.30 3.41
CA ASN A 318 -7.74 -2.45 2.72
C ASN A 318 -6.30 -2.90 3.00
N LEU A 319 -6.05 -4.21 2.84
CA LEU A 319 -4.75 -4.83 3.10
C LEU A 319 -4.13 -5.39 1.83
N LEU A 320 -2.80 -5.43 1.77
CA LEU A 320 -2.04 -6.22 0.81
C LEU A 320 -1.07 -7.12 1.56
N ILE A 321 -1.46 -8.38 1.70
CA ILE A 321 -0.80 -9.36 2.55
C ILE A 321 0.19 -10.17 1.71
N TYR A 322 1.34 -10.53 2.28
CA TYR A 322 2.32 -11.40 1.63
C TYR A 322 2.95 -12.40 2.62
N PRO A 323 3.58 -13.48 2.12
CA PRO A 323 4.17 -14.50 3.00
C PRO A 323 5.23 -13.99 4.00
N TYR A 324 5.41 -14.65 5.14
CA TYR A 324 4.68 -15.85 5.55
C TYR A 324 3.49 -15.54 6.44
N GLY A 325 2.41 -16.29 6.26
CA GLY A 325 1.32 -16.39 7.25
C GLY A 325 1.58 -17.46 8.31
N ALA A 326 2.15 -18.60 7.90
CA ALA A 326 2.33 -19.78 8.74
C ALA A 326 3.62 -19.76 9.56
N LEU A 327 4.49 -18.77 9.39
CA LEU A 327 5.78 -18.66 10.06
C LEU A 327 5.93 -17.28 10.70
N SER A 328 6.70 -17.19 11.79
CA SER A 328 6.90 -15.95 12.55
C SER A 328 8.07 -15.09 12.06
N TYR A 329 8.63 -15.42 10.90
CA TYR A 329 9.76 -14.71 10.31
C TYR A 329 9.46 -14.44 8.84
N GLU A 330 10.09 -13.39 8.31
CA GLU A 330 9.94 -12.97 6.92
C GLU A 330 10.60 -13.96 5.94
N THR A 331 10.12 -13.98 4.70
CA THR A 331 10.74 -14.77 3.63
C THR A 331 12.16 -14.28 3.32
N PRO A 332 13.03 -15.14 2.75
CA PRO A 332 14.31 -14.70 2.21
C PRO A 332 14.18 -13.58 1.15
N ASP A 333 13.03 -13.49 0.47
CA ASP A 333 12.77 -12.51 -0.59
C ASP A 333 11.85 -11.35 -0.13
N SER A 334 11.68 -11.12 1.18
CA SER A 334 10.74 -10.11 1.68
C SER A 334 11.07 -8.67 1.26
N SER A 335 12.31 -8.39 0.84
CA SER A 335 12.62 -7.11 0.18
C SER A 335 11.90 -6.94 -1.16
N ILE A 336 11.67 -8.02 -1.91
CA ILE A 336 10.92 -7.99 -3.17
C ILE A 336 9.44 -7.75 -2.88
N PHE A 337 8.86 -8.48 -1.90
CA PHE A 337 7.48 -8.27 -1.48
C PHE A 337 7.22 -6.85 -1.01
N ARG A 338 8.10 -6.25 -0.19
CA ARG A 338 7.96 -4.85 0.24
C ARG A 338 8.07 -3.85 -0.90
N GLU A 339 8.96 -4.09 -1.87
CA GLU A 339 9.09 -3.21 -3.04
C GLU A 339 7.80 -3.23 -3.88
N TYR A 340 7.28 -4.42 -4.19
CA TYR A 340 6.03 -4.56 -4.92
C TYR A 340 4.83 -4.02 -4.15
N ALA A 341 4.75 -4.33 -2.85
CA ALA A 341 3.68 -3.84 -2.01
C ALA A 341 3.68 -2.31 -1.92
N GLY A 342 4.86 -1.71 -1.69
CA GLY A 342 5.01 -0.26 -1.63
C GLY A 342 4.64 0.43 -2.95
N ASP A 343 5.00 -0.16 -4.10
CA ASP A 343 4.64 0.37 -5.41
C ASP A 343 3.12 0.22 -5.68
N MET A 344 2.52 -0.92 -5.33
CA MET A 344 1.08 -1.16 -5.51
C MET A 344 0.21 -0.28 -4.60
N THR A 345 0.53 -0.20 -3.31
CA THR A 345 -0.34 0.50 -2.35
C THR A 345 -0.23 2.03 -2.41
N ARG A 346 0.75 2.58 -3.16
CA ARG A 346 0.74 4.01 -3.53
C ARG A 346 -0.51 4.42 -4.31
N TYR A 347 -1.15 3.49 -5.02
CA TYR A 347 -2.35 3.78 -5.81
C TYR A 347 -3.65 3.79 -4.99
N ASN A 348 -3.75 2.94 -3.96
CA ASN A 348 -5.00 2.73 -3.23
C ASN A 348 -4.91 2.95 -1.70
N GLY A 349 -3.71 3.21 -1.17
CA GLY A 349 -3.48 3.48 0.25
C GLY A 349 -3.62 2.25 1.16
N TYR A 350 -3.58 1.02 0.62
CA TYR A 350 -3.72 -0.18 1.44
C TYR A 350 -2.51 -0.35 2.38
N THR A 351 -2.77 -0.90 3.57
CA THR A 351 -1.68 -1.30 4.48
C THR A 351 -1.11 -2.64 4.01
N TYR A 352 0.21 -2.76 3.93
CA TYR A 352 0.84 -4.01 3.49
C TYR A 352 1.76 -4.61 4.55
N GLY A 353 1.94 -5.92 4.48
CA GLY A 353 2.78 -6.66 5.42
C GLY A 353 2.54 -8.17 5.35
N THR A 354 3.23 -8.90 6.21
CA THR A 354 2.88 -10.28 6.57
C THR A 354 1.54 -10.33 7.31
N ASP A 355 0.94 -11.52 7.46
CA ASP A 355 -0.31 -11.69 8.20
C ASP A 355 -0.25 -11.07 9.61
N ILE A 356 0.85 -11.30 10.33
CA ILE A 356 1.02 -10.75 11.69
C ILE A 356 1.18 -9.21 11.69
N GLN A 357 1.77 -8.63 10.65
CA GLN A 357 1.92 -7.18 10.50
C GLN A 357 0.62 -6.48 10.04
N THR A 358 -0.34 -7.24 9.50
CA THR A 358 -1.57 -6.71 8.89
C THR A 358 -2.80 -7.15 9.69
N VAL A 359 -3.30 -8.37 9.47
CA VAL A 359 -4.49 -8.91 10.14
C VAL A 359 -4.25 -9.23 11.62
N GLY A 360 -2.99 -9.24 12.07
CA GLY A 360 -2.63 -9.35 13.49
C GLY A 360 -2.69 -10.77 14.05
N TYR A 361 -2.83 -11.79 13.19
CA TYR A 361 -2.81 -13.19 13.55
C TYR A 361 -2.10 -14.01 12.47
N THR A 362 -1.68 -15.22 12.81
CA THR A 362 -1.03 -16.15 11.87
C THR A 362 -2.07 -16.95 11.10
N THR A 363 -1.76 -17.37 9.87
CA THR A 363 -2.61 -18.30 9.12
C THR A 363 -1.81 -19.51 8.67
N ARG A 364 -2.40 -20.70 8.73
CA ARG A 364 -1.72 -21.94 8.30
C ARG A 364 -2.46 -22.60 7.17
N GLY A 365 -1.71 -23.06 6.18
CA GLY A 365 -2.28 -23.65 4.98
C GLY A 365 -3.00 -22.63 4.09
N ASN A 366 -2.54 -21.37 4.10
CA ASN A 366 -2.98 -20.36 3.15
C ASN A 366 -2.34 -20.60 1.76
N SER A 367 -2.93 -20.01 0.73
CA SER A 367 -2.46 -20.10 -0.65
C SER A 367 -1.08 -19.50 -0.84
N ASP A 368 -0.81 -18.34 -0.23
CA ASP A 368 0.36 -17.53 -0.56
C ASP A 368 1.66 -18.21 -0.12
N ASP A 369 1.66 -18.82 1.06
CA ASP A 369 2.78 -19.63 1.56
C ASP A 369 3.05 -20.83 0.65
N PHE A 370 1.99 -21.49 0.15
CA PHE A 370 2.12 -22.61 -0.78
C PHE A 370 2.67 -22.17 -2.14
N PHE A 371 2.20 -21.04 -2.66
CA PHE A 371 2.63 -20.50 -3.94
C PHE A 371 4.11 -20.09 -3.88
N TYR A 372 4.54 -19.47 -2.78
CA TYR A 372 5.91 -18.98 -2.62
C TYR A 372 6.91 -20.08 -2.30
N ASP A 373 6.65 -20.93 -1.31
CA ASP A 373 7.64 -21.88 -0.78
C ASP A 373 7.07 -23.29 -0.53
N GLY A 374 5.95 -23.61 -1.17
CA GLY A 374 5.41 -24.95 -1.21
C GLY A 374 6.21 -25.86 -2.16
N ASP A 375 5.53 -26.44 -3.15
CA ASP A 375 6.18 -27.32 -4.14
C ASP A 375 6.77 -26.51 -5.31
N THR A 376 7.73 -25.64 -4.98
CA THR A 376 8.35 -24.71 -5.95
C THR A 376 9.10 -25.44 -7.07
N LEU A 377 9.58 -26.66 -6.81
CA LEU A 377 10.23 -27.49 -7.83
C LEU A 377 9.22 -28.05 -8.84
N ALA A 378 8.05 -28.51 -8.38
CA ALA A 378 7.00 -28.97 -9.29
C ALA A 378 6.37 -27.82 -10.09
N ASN A 379 6.33 -26.60 -9.54
CA ASN A 379 5.70 -25.42 -10.14
C ASN A 379 6.64 -24.56 -11.00
N GLY A 380 7.84 -25.05 -11.33
CA GLY A 380 8.80 -24.31 -12.15
C GLY A 380 9.47 -23.10 -11.46
N GLY A 381 9.29 -22.93 -10.15
CA GLY A 381 9.92 -21.90 -9.34
C GLY A 381 9.05 -21.42 -8.17
N LYS A 382 9.57 -20.41 -7.46
CA LYS A 382 8.79 -19.62 -6.50
C LYS A 382 7.78 -18.77 -7.23
N ILE A 383 6.55 -18.69 -6.72
CA ILE A 383 5.54 -17.74 -7.18
C ILE A 383 5.48 -16.62 -6.15
N PHE A 384 5.76 -15.39 -6.55
CA PHE A 384 5.56 -14.24 -5.68
C PHE A 384 4.04 -14.02 -5.58
N ALA A 385 3.41 -14.56 -4.54
CA ALA A 385 1.97 -14.47 -4.34
C ALA A 385 1.65 -13.47 -3.22
N MET A 386 0.60 -12.68 -3.42
CA MET A 386 0.12 -11.71 -2.45
C MET A 386 -1.41 -11.72 -2.41
N THR A 387 -1.98 -11.34 -1.28
CA THR A 387 -3.43 -11.31 -1.04
C THR A 387 -3.91 -9.88 -0.83
N PRO A 388 -4.58 -9.27 -1.82
CA PRO A 388 -5.32 -8.03 -1.61
C PRO A 388 -6.66 -8.29 -0.90
N GLU A 389 -6.91 -7.58 0.19
CA GLU A 389 -8.18 -7.56 0.95
C GLU A 389 -8.97 -6.29 0.61
N VAL A 390 -9.89 -6.39 -0.35
CA VAL A 390 -10.55 -5.24 -0.98
C VAL A 390 -11.58 -4.59 -0.06
N GLY A 391 -11.56 -3.27 0.06
CA GLY A 391 -12.52 -2.50 0.87
C GLY A 391 -12.21 -2.52 2.36
N ASN A 392 -12.75 -1.56 3.12
CA ASN A 392 -12.47 -1.44 4.57
C ASN A 392 -13.61 -2.02 5.44
N SER A 393 -13.53 -1.85 6.76
CA SER A 393 -14.52 -2.38 7.70
C SER A 393 -15.93 -1.77 7.57
N SER A 394 -16.05 -0.60 6.93
CA SER A 394 -17.34 0.02 6.59
C SER A 394 -17.96 -0.55 5.31
N ASP A 395 -17.13 -1.04 4.38
CA ASP A 395 -17.58 -1.78 3.19
C ASP A 395 -17.97 -3.22 3.57
N GLY A 396 -17.19 -3.85 4.46
CA GLY A 396 -17.43 -5.22 4.93
C GLY A 396 -17.31 -6.27 3.80
N PHE A 397 -17.88 -7.46 4.04
CA PHE A 397 -17.82 -8.58 3.08
C PHE A 397 -18.63 -8.35 1.80
N TRP A 398 -19.71 -7.58 1.91
CA TRP A 398 -20.60 -7.23 0.80
C TRP A 398 -20.71 -5.71 0.73
N PRO A 399 -19.79 -5.00 0.07
CA PRO A 399 -19.91 -3.57 -0.16
C PRO A 399 -21.24 -3.22 -0.87
N PRO A 400 -21.90 -2.09 -0.54
CA PRO A 400 -23.12 -1.66 -1.24
C PRO A 400 -22.85 -1.33 -2.71
N GLN A 401 -23.89 -1.36 -3.55
CA GLN A 401 -23.77 -1.20 -5.02
C GLN A 401 -22.93 0.02 -5.46
N ILE A 402 -23.07 1.15 -4.76
CA ILE A 402 -22.33 2.39 -5.08
C ILE A 402 -20.82 2.29 -4.85
N ARG A 403 -20.36 1.29 -4.07
CA ARG A 403 -18.95 1.06 -3.76
C ARG A 403 -18.27 0.09 -4.72
N ILE A 404 -19.03 -0.70 -5.49
CA ILE A 404 -18.47 -1.76 -6.36
C ILE A 404 -17.55 -1.17 -7.45
N PHE A 405 -18.00 -0.14 -8.19
CA PHE A 405 -17.16 0.51 -9.20
C PHE A 405 -15.90 1.15 -8.61
N PRO A 406 -16.00 2.03 -7.58
CA PRO A 406 -14.82 2.61 -6.96
C PRO A 406 -13.81 1.58 -6.44
N LEU A 407 -14.27 0.51 -5.77
CA LEU A 407 -13.40 -0.55 -5.25
C LEU A 407 -12.72 -1.37 -6.37
N ALA A 408 -13.40 -1.55 -7.51
CA ALA A 408 -12.80 -2.18 -8.67
C ALA A 408 -11.75 -1.26 -9.33
N GLN A 409 -12.06 0.03 -9.44
CA GLN A 409 -11.20 1.06 -10.04
C GLN A 409 -9.91 1.29 -9.25
N GLU A 410 -9.97 1.38 -7.91
CA GLU A 410 -8.78 1.59 -7.07
C GLU A 410 -7.78 0.42 -7.16
N ASN A 411 -8.23 -0.78 -7.55
CA ASN A 411 -7.40 -1.97 -7.72
C ASN A 411 -6.82 -2.12 -9.15
N LEU A 412 -7.20 -1.26 -10.09
CA LEU A 412 -6.77 -1.36 -11.49
C LEU A 412 -5.25 -1.17 -11.67
N HIS A 413 -4.69 -0.08 -11.13
CA HIS A 413 -3.26 0.20 -11.25
C HIS A 413 -2.38 -0.82 -10.51
N PRO A 414 -2.72 -1.27 -9.28
CA PRO A 414 -2.06 -2.41 -8.65
C PRO A 414 -2.03 -3.66 -9.55
N ASN A 415 -3.15 -4.01 -10.20
CA ASN A 415 -3.22 -5.15 -11.11
C ASN A 415 -2.29 -4.99 -12.33
N LEU A 416 -2.26 -3.79 -12.95
CA LEU A 416 -1.38 -3.48 -14.08
C LEU A 416 0.10 -3.54 -13.70
N TYR A 417 0.47 -2.96 -12.55
CA TYR A 417 1.83 -3.04 -12.03
C TYR A 417 2.25 -4.50 -11.81
N TYR A 418 1.36 -5.32 -11.25
CA TYR A 418 1.67 -6.72 -11.01
C TYR A 418 1.81 -7.54 -12.29
N ALA A 419 1.02 -7.23 -13.32
CA ALA A 419 1.20 -7.81 -14.65
C ALA A 419 2.55 -7.42 -15.28
N TRP A 420 2.99 -6.19 -15.08
CA TRP A 420 4.30 -5.71 -15.53
C TRP A 420 5.45 -6.48 -14.90
N VAL A 421 5.52 -6.52 -13.56
CA VAL A 421 6.69 -7.08 -12.84
C VAL A 421 6.86 -8.59 -13.01
N ALA A 422 5.88 -9.30 -13.58
CA ALA A 422 6.08 -10.69 -14.02
C ALA A 422 7.17 -10.81 -15.10
N GLY A 423 7.22 -9.83 -16.01
CA GLY A 423 8.26 -9.70 -17.03
C GLY A 423 9.32 -8.72 -16.59
N GLU A 424 9.64 -7.74 -17.43
CA GLU A 424 10.49 -6.59 -17.13
C GLU A 424 9.71 -5.42 -16.51
N TYR A 425 10.38 -4.69 -15.62
CA TYR A 425 9.89 -3.38 -15.16
C TYR A 425 11.09 -2.49 -14.85
N ALA A 426 11.58 -1.76 -15.84
CA ALA A 426 12.68 -0.83 -15.65
C ALA A 426 12.16 0.49 -15.10
N SER A 427 12.82 1.04 -14.07
CA SER A 427 12.58 2.38 -13.56
C SER A 427 13.88 3.02 -13.12
N VAL A 428 13.92 4.36 -13.08
CA VAL A 428 15.04 5.07 -12.45
C VAL A 428 15.01 4.79 -10.95
N ASP A 429 16.12 4.29 -10.41
CA ASP A 429 16.30 4.01 -8.99
C ASP A 429 16.97 5.21 -8.29
N ASN A 430 18.01 5.74 -8.93
CA ASN A 430 18.70 6.95 -8.49
C ASN A 430 19.19 7.75 -9.71
N PRO A 431 18.89 9.06 -9.79
CA PRO A 431 19.46 9.93 -10.83
C PRO A 431 20.98 10.03 -10.78
N ASN A 432 21.62 9.86 -9.62
CA ASN A 432 23.07 9.94 -9.43
C ASN A 432 23.69 11.24 -9.96
N PHE A 433 23.15 12.37 -9.54
CA PHE A 433 23.80 13.66 -9.78
C PHE A 433 25.19 13.68 -9.14
N ALA A 434 26.20 14.05 -9.93
CA ALA A 434 27.58 14.14 -9.44
C ALA A 434 27.82 15.35 -8.51
N GLN A 435 26.94 16.35 -8.58
CA GLN A 435 27.00 17.59 -7.80
C GLN A 435 25.93 17.59 -6.70
N SER A 436 26.25 18.21 -5.57
CA SER A 436 25.35 18.29 -4.40
C SER A 436 24.39 19.49 -4.43
N TYR A 437 24.63 20.45 -5.32
CA TYR A 437 23.83 21.65 -5.53
C TYR A 437 23.90 22.09 -6.99
N PHE A 438 22.99 22.96 -7.42
CA PHE A 438 22.80 23.31 -8.82
C PHE A 438 22.76 24.82 -8.98
N ASN A 439 23.60 25.42 -9.82
CA ASN A 439 23.64 26.86 -10.02
C ASN A 439 23.14 27.27 -11.41
N PRO A 440 22.69 28.53 -11.57
CA PRO A 440 22.44 29.09 -12.89
C PRO A 440 23.71 28.99 -13.76
N GLY A 441 23.56 28.52 -14.99
CA GLY A 441 24.67 28.29 -15.92
C GLY A 441 25.31 26.90 -15.85
N ASP A 442 24.99 26.08 -14.85
CA ASP A 442 25.56 24.73 -14.74
C ASP A 442 25.18 23.86 -15.95
N VAL A 443 26.17 23.11 -16.45
CA VAL A 443 25.97 21.99 -17.35
C VAL A 443 26.05 20.71 -16.53
N VAL A 444 24.89 20.16 -16.21
CA VAL A 444 24.78 18.98 -15.35
C VAL A 444 24.88 17.73 -16.22
N GLN A 445 25.87 16.88 -15.93
CA GLN A 445 26.03 15.56 -16.55
C GLN A 445 25.95 14.48 -15.47
N PHE A 446 25.18 13.42 -15.73
CA PHE A 446 24.95 12.37 -14.75
C PHE A 446 24.57 11.03 -15.41
N HIS A 447 24.71 9.96 -14.63
CA HIS A 447 24.47 8.58 -15.08
C HIS A 447 23.43 7.93 -14.15
N PRO A 448 22.14 7.93 -14.51
CA PRO A 448 21.13 7.36 -13.63
C PRO A 448 21.35 5.84 -13.48
N ASP A 449 21.15 5.34 -12.27
CA ASP A 449 21.02 3.91 -12.00
C ASP A 449 19.60 3.47 -12.39
N ILE A 450 19.50 2.55 -13.34
CA ILE A 450 18.23 2.00 -13.81
C ILE A 450 18.05 0.62 -13.23
N ARG A 451 16.96 0.40 -12.51
CA ARG A 451 16.67 -0.87 -11.86
C ARG A 451 15.56 -1.60 -12.61
N ASN A 452 15.80 -2.86 -12.95
CA ASN A 452 14.74 -3.76 -13.40
C ASN A 452 14.10 -4.44 -12.19
N LYS A 453 12.94 -3.94 -11.77
CA LYS A 453 12.10 -4.57 -10.72
C LYS A 453 11.37 -5.82 -11.23
N GLY A 454 11.44 -6.14 -12.51
CA GLY A 454 10.77 -7.31 -13.07
C GLY A 454 11.39 -8.66 -12.68
N LEU A 455 10.59 -9.72 -12.77
CA LEU A 455 10.94 -11.15 -12.58
C LEU A 455 11.47 -11.83 -13.85
N SER A 456 11.67 -11.05 -14.92
CA SER A 456 12.32 -11.44 -16.17
C SER A 456 13.31 -10.36 -16.64
N THR A 457 14.25 -10.77 -17.51
CA THR A 457 15.23 -9.84 -18.12
C THR A 457 14.52 -8.85 -19.03
N GLY A 458 14.77 -7.55 -18.82
CA GLY A 458 14.32 -6.50 -19.73
C GLY A 458 15.30 -6.32 -20.87
N TYR A 459 14.77 -6.02 -22.06
CA TYR A 459 15.53 -5.79 -23.28
C TYR A 459 15.11 -4.49 -23.93
N ASN A 460 16.01 -3.86 -24.69
CA ASN A 460 15.72 -2.64 -25.44
C ASN A 460 15.10 -1.55 -24.56
N ILE A 461 15.71 -1.34 -23.39
CA ILE A 461 15.26 -0.35 -22.42
C ILE A 461 15.79 1.00 -22.86
N GLN A 462 14.90 1.98 -22.97
CA GLN A 462 15.26 3.36 -23.20
C GLN A 462 14.85 4.20 -21.99
N VAL A 463 15.68 5.18 -21.65
CA VAL A 463 15.33 6.20 -20.64
C VAL A 463 15.41 7.56 -21.31
N GLU A 464 14.29 8.28 -21.27
CA GLU A 464 14.14 9.63 -21.78
C GLU A 464 14.06 10.62 -20.60
N LEU A 465 14.82 11.71 -20.70
CA LEU A 465 14.82 12.84 -19.80
C LEU A 465 14.20 14.04 -20.49
N THR A 466 13.15 14.57 -19.88
CA THR A 466 12.54 15.85 -20.25
C THR A 466 12.49 16.79 -19.05
N SER A 467 12.15 18.06 -19.28
CA SER A 467 11.99 19.06 -18.22
C SER A 467 10.60 19.67 -18.31
N LEU A 468 9.91 19.81 -17.17
CA LEU A 468 8.68 20.60 -17.06
C LEU A 468 8.98 22.11 -16.91
N SER A 469 10.24 22.47 -16.69
CA SER A 469 10.70 23.85 -16.54
C SER A 469 11.43 24.34 -17.79
N SER A 470 11.10 25.56 -18.23
CA SER A 470 11.80 26.24 -19.33
C SER A 470 13.23 26.66 -18.96
N TYR A 471 13.60 26.58 -17.68
CA TYR A 471 14.93 26.91 -17.17
C TYR A 471 15.96 25.79 -17.33
N ALA A 472 15.53 24.55 -17.60
CA ALA A 472 16.42 23.44 -17.90
C ALA A 472 16.30 23.04 -19.38
N ILE A 473 17.40 23.19 -20.11
CA ILE A 473 17.51 22.83 -21.52
C ILE A 473 18.18 21.47 -21.60
N ILE A 474 17.49 20.46 -22.14
CA ILE A 474 18.05 19.11 -22.27
C ILE A 474 19.10 19.10 -23.39
N ASN A 475 20.33 18.72 -23.05
CA ASN A 475 21.44 18.61 -24.00
C ASN A 475 21.54 17.18 -24.56
N SER A 476 21.43 16.19 -23.67
CA SER A 476 21.41 14.76 -23.99
C SER A 476 20.30 14.11 -23.17
N GLY A 477 19.18 13.82 -23.83
CA GLY A 477 17.95 13.38 -23.17
C GLY A 477 17.68 11.90 -23.24
N ILE A 478 18.47 11.10 -23.97
CA ILE A 478 18.14 9.69 -24.22
C ILE A 478 19.33 8.80 -23.94
N ILE A 479 19.12 7.75 -23.17
CA ILE A 479 20.04 6.61 -23.02
C ILE A 479 19.33 5.32 -23.43
N ASN A 480 20.09 4.40 -24.02
CA ASN A 480 19.60 3.07 -24.40
C ASN A 480 20.43 2.01 -23.67
N ILE A 481 19.75 0.98 -23.18
CA ILE A 481 20.31 -0.13 -22.44
C ILE A 481 19.81 -1.43 -23.10
N ASP A 482 20.74 -2.20 -23.67
CA ASP A 482 20.41 -3.41 -24.44
C ASP A 482 19.63 -4.43 -23.61
N SER A 483 20.08 -4.66 -22.37
CA SER A 483 19.39 -5.56 -21.45
C SER A 483 19.70 -5.25 -19.98
N ILE A 484 18.73 -5.52 -19.11
CA ILE A 484 18.90 -5.49 -17.65
C ILE A 484 18.35 -6.80 -17.09
N LEU A 485 19.22 -7.60 -16.45
CA LEU A 485 18.80 -8.85 -15.82
C LEU A 485 17.69 -8.58 -14.79
N SER A 486 16.83 -9.58 -14.59
CA SER A 486 15.78 -9.53 -13.57
C SER A 486 16.36 -9.15 -12.22
N ARG A 487 15.74 -8.20 -11.52
CA ARG A 487 16.12 -7.73 -10.17
C ARG A 487 17.50 -7.07 -10.07
N ASN A 488 18.14 -6.74 -11.20
CA ASN A 488 19.43 -6.07 -11.24
C ASN A 488 19.31 -4.60 -11.63
N ASN A 489 20.37 -3.85 -11.33
CA ASN A 489 20.57 -2.49 -11.81
C ASN A 489 21.48 -2.52 -13.04
N ALA A 490 21.32 -1.54 -13.92
CA ALA A 490 22.22 -1.26 -15.03
C ALA A 490 22.49 0.24 -15.12
N ASN A 491 23.71 0.56 -15.56
CA ASN A 491 24.16 1.92 -15.72
C ASN A 491 24.43 2.13 -17.20
N SER A 492 23.96 3.25 -17.73
CA SER A 492 24.34 3.65 -19.09
C SER A 492 25.81 4.08 -19.13
N ILE A 493 26.49 3.75 -20.21
CA ILE A 493 27.84 4.28 -20.50
C ILE A 493 27.76 5.78 -20.84
N ASN A 494 26.69 6.17 -21.53
CA ASN A 494 26.47 7.55 -21.96
C ASN A 494 25.71 8.33 -20.88
N PRO A 495 26.13 9.56 -20.54
CA PRO A 495 25.43 10.38 -19.57
C PRO A 495 24.15 11.01 -20.16
N LEU A 496 23.18 11.24 -19.28
CA LEU A 496 22.15 12.25 -19.51
C LEU A 496 22.71 13.62 -19.13
N SER A 497 22.22 14.68 -19.77
CA SER A 497 22.63 16.02 -19.42
C SER A 497 21.63 17.11 -19.77
N PHE A 498 21.63 18.16 -18.96
CA PHE A 498 20.87 19.39 -19.18
C PHE A 498 21.70 20.61 -18.76
N THR A 499 21.36 21.76 -19.31
CA THR A 499 21.93 23.06 -18.95
C THR A 499 20.89 23.85 -18.18
N ILE A 500 21.27 24.40 -17.03
CA ILE A 500 20.47 25.36 -16.29
C ILE A 500 20.73 26.74 -16.88
N SER A 501 19.66 27.44 -17.30
CA SER A 501 19.80 28.79 -17.87
C SER A 501 20.52 29.74 -16.91
N PHE A 502 21.38 30.61 -17.44
CA PHE A 502 22.00 31.69 -16.66
C PHE A 502 20.97 32.66 -16.07
N SER A 503 19.79 32.76 -16.69
CA SER A 503 18.70 33.61 -16.20
C SER A 503 17.84 32.96 -15.12
N THR A 504 18.14 31.72 -14.71
CA THR A 504 17.36 31.02 -13.70
C THR A 504 17.54 31.69 -12.34
N PRO A 505 16.47 32.17 -11.70
CA PRO A 505 16.56 32.71 -10.34
C PRO A 505 17.00 31.64 -9.35
N VAL A 506 17.74 32.04 -8.31
CA VAL A 506 17.98 31.17 -7.16
C VAL A 506 16.65 30.78 -6.50
N GLU A 507 16.64 29.65 -5.83
CA GLU A 507 15.48 28.95 -5.29
C GLU A 507 14.48 28.43 -6.31
N THR A 508 14.74 28.54 -7.62
CA THR A 508 13.85 27.96 -8.62
C THR A 508 13.87 26.44 -8.51
N LYS A 509 12.69 25.83 -8.32
CA LYS A 509 12.52 24.38 -8.45
C LYS A 509 12.41 24.01 -9.93
N ILE A 510 13.24 23.06 -10.37
CA ILE A 510 13.20 22.48 -11.71
C ILE A 510 12.78 21.02 -11.56
N ASP A 511 11.65 20.67 -12.17
CA ASP A 511 11.14 19.31 -12.20
C ASP A 511 11.55 18.62 -13.51
N LEU A 512 12.42 17.62 -13.38
CA LEU A 512 12.90 16.75 -14.46
C LEU A 512 12.05 15.49 -14.51
N VAL A 513 11.63 15.09 -15.71
CA VAL A 513 10.78 13.90 -15.91
C VAL A 513 11.59 12.83 -16.59
N PHE A 514 11.65 11.67 -15.93
CA PHE A 514 12.26 10.46 -16.46
C PHE A 514 11.16 9.52 -16.94
N THR A 515 11.22 9.13 -18.20
CA THR A 515 10.33 8.13 -18.79
C THR A 515 11.17 6.94 -19.21
N THR A 516 10.88 5.76 -18.67
CA THR A 516 11.50 4.50 -19.13
C THR A 516 10.56 3.77 -20.06
N SER A 517 11.07 3.23 -21.16
CA SER A 517 10.29 2.44 -22.11
C SER A 517 11.02 1.15 -22.52
N THR A 518 10.25 0.18 -22.99
CA THR A 518 10.74 -1.07 -23.60
C THR A 518 10.08 -1.24 -24.95
N PHE A 519 10.87 -1.45 -26.01
CA PHE A 519 10.35 -1.53 -27.38
C PHE A 519 9.41 -0.37 -27.77
N GLY A 520 9.64 0.84 -27.23
CA GLY A 520 8.82 2.02 -27.47
C GLY A 520 7.55 2.13 -26.60
N THR A 521 7.26 1.15 -25.74
CA THR A 521 6.16 1.20 -24.77
C THR A 521 6.64 1.74 -23.44
N GLU A 522 5.97 2.77 -22.92
CA GLU A 522 6.23 3.33 -21.59
C GLU A 522 5.99 2.27 -20.50
N ILE A 523 7.00 2.10 -19.64
CA ILE A 523 6.97 1.21 -18.46
C ILE A 523 6.72 2.00 -17.18
N SER A 524 7.49 3.08 -16.99
CA SER A 524 7.46 3.90 -15.80
C SER A 524 7.79 5.35 -16.14
N LYS A 525 7.24 6.25 -15.34
CA LYS A 525 7.43 7.69 -15.47
C LYS A 525 7.48 8.31 -14.09
N ASP A 526 8.56 9.04 -13.81
CA ASP A 526 8.77 9.67 -12.50
C ASP A 526 9.35 11.07 -12.65
N THR A 527 9.17 11.90 -11.64
CA THR A 527 9.62 13.29 -11.61
C THR A 527 10.61 13.52 -10.48
N VAL A 528 11.76 14.08 -10.82
CA VAL A 528 12.83 14.45 -9.88
C VAL A 528 12.96 15.96 -9.85
N GLY A 529 12.71 16.55 -8.68
CA GLY A 529 12.88 17.98 -8.46
C GLY A 529 14.30 18.31 -8.01
N ILE A 530 14.92 19.31 -8.64
CA ILE A 530 16.13 19.97 -8.15
C ILE A 530 15.81 21.42 -7.77
N ILE A 531 16.59 22.00 -6.85
CA ILE A 531 16.47 23.40 -6.46
C ILE A 531 17.75 24.12 -6.86
N VAL A 532 17.62 25.25 -7.55
CA VAL A 532 18.74 26.05 -8.02
C VAL A 532 19.24 26.98 -6.91
N GLY A 533 20.53 26.92 -6.61
CA GLY A 533 21.28 27.78 -5.70
C GLY A 533 22.24 26.97 -4.82
N TYR A 534 23.05 27.69 -4.06
CA TYR A 534 23.94 27.16 -3.05
C TYR A 534 23.19 27.00 -1.70
N PRO A 535 23.21 25.82 -1.07
CA PRO A 535 22.50 25.60 0.18
C PRO A 535 23.18 26.33 1.34
N GLU A 536 22.40 27.12 2.09
CA GLU A 536 22.86 27.88 3.24
C GLU A 536 21.89 27.70 4.43
N PHE A 537 22.42 27.59 5.65
CA PHE A 537 21.57 27.53 6.84
C PHE A 537 21.16 28.95 7.28
N VAL A 538 19.87 29.26 7.24
CA VAL A 538 19.32 30.46 7.92
C VAL A 538 19.08 30.21 9.41
N PHE A 539 19.05 28.95 9.80
CA PHE A 539 19.01 28.49 11.18
C PHE A 539 19.74 27.16 11.29
N SER A 540 20.54 27.00 12.34
CA SER A 540 21.15 25.74 12.73
C SER A 540 21.29 25.73 14.24
N ASP A 541 20.77 24.69 14.89
CA ASP A 541 21.03 24.43 16.29
C ASP A 541 22.35 23.70 16.44
N THR A 542 23.35 24.45 16.91
CA THR A 542 24.69 23.95 17.23
C THR A 542 24.95 23.99 18.75
N SER A 543 23.90 24.13 19.55
CA SER A 543 24.01 24.30 21.00
C SER A 543 24.02 22.96 21.73
N ASP A 544 24.76 22.90 22.83
CA ASP A 544 24.80 21.72 23.71
C ASP A 544 23.64 21.67 24.71
N ASN A 545 22.73 22.64 24.66
CA ASN A 545 21.63 22.81 25.59
C ASN A 545 20.35 23.25 24.85
N PRO A 546 19.28 22.44 24.85
CA PRO A 546 18.06 22.76 24.13
C PRO A 546 17.43 24.08 24.61
N LEU A 547 17.65 24.50 25.86
CA LEU A 547 17.11 25.76 26.39
C LEU A 547 17.75 27.02 25.81
N THR A 548 18.84 26.90 25.04
CA THR A 548 19.48 28.05 24.38
C THR A 548 18.61 28.60 23.25
N LEU A 549 18.03 27.72 22.43
CA LEU A 549 17.23 28.10 21.25
C LEU A 549 15.76 27.72 21.38
N TRP A 550 15.40 26.87 22.34
CA TRP A 550 14.05 26.32 22.48
C TRP A 550 13.46 26.60 23.87
N THR A 551 12.15 26.78 23.88
CA THR A 551 11.30 26.81 25.07
C THR A 551 10.63 25.45 25.21
N ILE A 552 10.85 24.79 26.34
CA ILE A 552 10.32 23.46 26.61
C ILE A 552 9.10 23.54 27.54
N SER A 553 8.05 22.80 27.20
CA SER A 553 6.86 22.63 28.04
C SER A 553 6.50 21.15 28.12
N ALA A 554 6.25 20.65 29.32
CA ALA A 554 6.00 19.25 29.61
C ALA A 554 4.87 19.09 30.63
N ILE A 555 3.86 18.28 30.29
CA ILE A 555 2.79 17.87 31.20
C ILE A 555 2.60 16.36 31.04
N PRO A 556 2.82 15.52 32.08
CA PRO A 556 3.43 15.86 33.38
C PRO A 556 4.88 16.34 33.22
N ALA A 557 5.51 16.82 34.29
CA ALA A 557 6.84 17.45 34.24
C ALA A 557 7.97 16.53 33.72
N THR A 558 7.73 15.22 33.68
CA THR A 558 8.58 14.20 33.09
C THR A 558 7.68 13.27 32.29
N PRO A 559 7.97 12.95 31.03
CA PRO A 559 9.19 13.26 30.23
C PRO A 559 9.33 14.74 29.85
N THR A 560 10.53 15.17 29.47
CA THR A 560 10.84 16.52 29.00
C THR A 560 12.01 16.48 28.01
N TRP A 561 12.02 17.37 27.01
CA TRP A 561 13.16 17.49 26.10
C TRP A 561 14.44 17.87 26.85
N GLU A 562 15.50 17.09 26.67
CA GLU A 562 16.81 17.26 27.30
C GLU A 562 17.94 16.85 26.35
N ALA A 563 19.15 17.36 26.60
CA ALA A 563 20.36 16.88 25.94
C ALA A 563 20.84 15.54 26.54
N THR A 564 21.32 14.64 25.69
CA THR A 564 21.88 13.34 26.08
C THR A 564 23.14 13.01 25.30
N THR A 565 24.11 12.38 25.96
CA THR A 565 25.36 11.86 25.35
C THR A 565 25.34 10.33 25.18
N SER A 566 24.23 9.68 25.54
CA SER A 566 24.07 8.22 25.44
C SER A 566 24.06 7.72 24.00
N THR A 567 23.63 8.57 23.08
CA THR A 567 23.53 8.35 21.65
C THR A 567 23.54 9.73 20.98
N PHE A 568 24.02 9.78 19.74
CA PHE A 568 24.00 10.97 18.89
C PHE A 568 24.24 10.53 17.45
N TYR A 569 23.86 11.36 16.49
CA TYR A 569 24.34 11.24 15.12
C TYR A 569 25.67 12.01 15.00
N SER A 570 25.66 13.28 15.39
CA SER A 570 26.82 14.17 15.43
C SER A 570 27.34 14.27 16.86
N SER A 571 28.62 13.91 17.07
CA SER A 571 29.24 13.96 18.40
C SER A 571 29.24 15.39 18.96
N PRO A 572 29.00 15.59 20.28
CA PRO A 572 28.93 14.57 21.34
C PRO A 572 27.54 14.26 21.91
N LEU A 573 26.46 14.90 21.43
CA LEU A 573 25.14 14.81 22.05
C LEU A 573 24.01 14.99 21.04
N CYS A 574 22.80 14.64 21.45
CA CYS A 574 21.56 14.97 20.75
C CYS A 574 20.48 15.38 21.76
N TYR A 575 19.28 15.72 21.29
CA TYR A 575 18.11 15.96 22.14
C TYR A 575 17.18 14.75 22.17
N THR A 576 16.53 14.54 23.31
CA THR A 576 15.51 13.50 23.50
C THR A 576 14.44 13.95 24.48
N ASP A 577 13.19 13.52 24.31
CA ASP A 577 12.13 13.77 25.29
C ASP A 577 12.22 12.86 26.54
N SER A 578 12.92 11.73 26.45
CA SER A 578 12.88 10.64 27.43
C SER A 578 14.30 10.20 27.84
N ARG A 579 15.09 11.17 28.31
CA ARG A 579 16.51 10.93 28.67
C ARG A 579 16.74 9.83 29.72
N THR A 580 15.81 9.67 30.66
CA THR A 580 15.97 8.81 31.85
C THR A 580 15.13 7.52 31.79
N GLY A 581 14.91 7.01 30.58
CA GLY A 581 14.08 5.82 30.31
C GLY A 581 12.83 6.21 29.54
N ASN A 582 11.86 5.30 29.44
CA ASN A 582 10.69 5.47 28.61
C ASN A 582 9.85 6.73 28.97
N TYR A 583 9.16 7.30 27.98
CA TYR A 583 8.20 8.37 28.19
C TYR A 583 7.04 7.91 29.08
N ALA A 584 6.37 8.85 29.77
CA ALA A 584 5.22 8.54 30.61
C ALA A 584 3.91 8.55 29.80
N ASN A 585 2.92 7.81 30.28
CA ASN A 585 1.54 7.89 29.79
C ASN A 585 0.92 9.29 30.03
N ASN A 586 -0.01 9.68 29.17
CA ASN A 586 -0.77 10.94 29.19
C ASN A 586 0.15 12.18 29.16
N ALA A 587 1.28 12.08 28.47
CA ALA A 587 2.25 13.13 28.35
C ALA A 587 1.98 14.00 27.11
N THR A 588 2.23 15.30 27.27
CA THR A 588 2.35 16.26 26.18
C THR A 588 3.63 17.04 26.41
N VAL A 589 4.61 16.81 25.55
CA VAL A 589 5.94 17.40 25.67
C VAL A 589 6.27 18.15 24.39
N THR A 590 6.70 19.40 24.51
CA THR A 590 7.00 20.27 23.37
C THR A 590 8.35 20.95 23.53
N MET A 591 9.09 21.05 22.43
CA MET A 591 10.29 21.87 22.27
C MET A 591 10.01 22.89 21.17
N THR A 592 9.75 24.14 21.56
CA THR A 592 9.28 25.22 20.68
C THR A 592 10.36 26.25 20.46
N LEU A 593 10.63 26.63 19.21
CA LEU A 593 11.67 27.61 18.90
C LEU A 593 11.37 28.96 19.57
N THR A 594 12.33 29.48 20.33
CA THR A 594 12.13 30.67 21.18
C THR A 594 11.96 31.93 20.35
N ASN A 595 12.84 32.14 19.37
CA ASN A 595 12.82 33.31 18.48
C ASN A 595 12.29 32.91 17.09
N PRO A 596 11.48 33.77 16.43
CA PRO A 596 11.07 33.50 15.07
C PRO A 596 12.25 33.57 14.09
N ILE A 597 12.14 32.82 12.99
CA ILE A 597 13.02 32.85 11.83
C ILE A 597 12.31 33.59 10.70
N ASP A 598 13.04 34.42 9.97
CA ASP A 598 12.47 35.11 8.81
C ASP A 598 12.61 34.25 7.54
N LEU A 599 11.48 33.72 7.08
CA LEU A 599 11.36 32.99 5.82
C LEU A 599 10.60 33.77 4.73
N SER A 600 10.29 35.05 4.96
CA SER A 600 9.44 35.85 4.06
C SER A 600 10.03 36.04 2.66
N ARG A 601 11.35 35.96 2.53
CA ARG A 601 12.10 36.13 1.27
C ARG A 601 12.48 34.82 0.57
N TYR A 602 12.15 33.68 1.15
CA TYR A 602 12.56 32.36 0.63
C TYR A 602 11.35 31.60 0.10
N SER A 603 11.47 31.11 -1.13
CA SER A 603 10.43 30.36 -1.84
C SER A 603 10.50 28.86 -1.52
N ASN A 604 11.71 28.32 -1.31
CA ASN A 604 11.92 26.90 -1.07
C ASN A 604 12.79 26.58 0.17
N PRO A 605 12.48 27.14 1.36
CA PRO A 605 13.15 26.75 2.59
C PRO A 605 12.86 25.28 2.95
N LYS A 606 13.82 24.63 3.59
CA LYS A 606 13.76 23.21 3.94
C LYS A 606 14.27 22.98 5.35
N LEU A 607 13.44 22.38 6.20
CA LEU A 607 13.88 21.88 7.51
C LEU A 607 14.60 20.54 7.31
N SER A 608 15.74 20.36 7.96
CA SER A 608 16.47 19.10 8.02
C SER A 608 16.95 18.82 9.44
N PHE A 609 16.88 17.56 9.85
CA PHE A 609 17.41 17.09 11.13
C PHE A 609 17.62 15.58 11.07
N TRP A 610 18.49 15.04 11.92
CA TRP A 610 18.63 13.59 12.14
C TRP A 610 17.68 13.15 13.23
N THR A 611 17.06 11.98 13.06
CA THR A 611 16.13 11.44 14.03
C THR A 611 16.16 9.92 14.11
N LYS A 612 15.80 9.41 15.29
CA LYS A 612 15.41 8.03 15.58
C LYS A 612 14.32 8.06 16.65
N TYR A 613 13.46 7.06 16.69
CA TYR A 613 12.34 7.02 17.64
C TYR A 613 11.85 5.60 17.93
N ASP A 614 11.29 5.39 19.10
CA ASP A 614 10.45 4.24 19.45
C ASP A 614 9.22 4.76 20.19
N ILE A 615 8.10 4.80 19.50
CA ILE A 615 6.83 5.38 19.93
C ILE A 615 5.74 4.32 19.71
N GLU A 616 4.74 4.24 20.59
CA GLU A 616 3.65 3.29 20.41
C GLU A 616 2.93 3.52 19.07
N GLY A 617 2.98 2.53 18.18
CA GLY A 617 2.38 2.62 16.85
C GLY A 617 0.86 2.70 16.90
N ASN A 618 0.27 3.56 16.06
CA ASN A 618 -1.15 3.86 15.91
C ASN A 618 -1.79 4.65 17.06
N TRP A 619 -1.04 4.97 18.10
CA TRP A 619 -1.54 5.57 19.33
C TRP A 619 -0.74 6.80 19.67
N ASP A 620 0.37 6.66 20.37
CA ASP A 620 1.30 7.75 20.64
C ASP A 620 1.89 8.30 19.35
N TYR A 621 2.33 9.56 19.39
CA TYR A 621 2.89 10.18 18.21
C TYR A 621 3.81 11.37 18.48
N GLY A 622 4.84 11.46 17.65
CA GLY A 622 5.64 12.65 17.43
C GLY A 622 5.06 13.50 16.31
N GLN A 623 5.13 14.82 16.42
CA GLN A 623 4.78 15.77 15.35
C GLN A 623 5.82 16.90 15.28
N VAL A 624 6.16 17.28 14.06
CA VAL A 624 6.82 18.55 13.77
C VAL A 624 5.75 19.52 13.31
N GLU A 625 5.72 20.72 13.88
CA GLU A 625 4.74 21.75 13.56
C GLU A 625 5.44 23.07 13.23
N ILE A 626 4.82 23.84 12.33
CA ILE A 626 5.23 25.20 11.98
C ILE A 626 4.17 26.21 12.39
N SER A 627 4.60 27.40 12.78
CA SER A 627 3.76 28.57 13.00
C SER A 627 4.26 29.72 12.13
N THR A 628 3.37 30.43 11.44
CA THR A 628 3.67 31.66 10.68
C THR A 628 3.17 32.93 11.39
N ASN A 629 2.74 32.79 12.65
CA ASN A 629 2.17 33.87 13.44
C ASN A 629 2.73 33.88 14.86
N ASN A 630 4.04 33.61 14.98
CA ASN A 630 4.81 33.65 16.23
C ASN A 630 4.26 32.73 17.34
N GLY A 631 3.76 31.55 16.97
CA GLY A 631 3.32 30.51 17.89
C GLY A 631 1.83 30.57 18.29
N ASN A 632 1.03 31.46 17.69
CA ASN A 632 -0.41 31.54 17.99
C ASN A 632 -1.22 30.39 17.36
N ALA A 633 -0.83 29.94 16.17
CA ALA A 633 -1.40 28.80 15.47
C ALA A 633 -0.29 27.89 14.93
N TRP A 634 -0.57 26.60 14.84
CA TRP A 634 0.39 25.56 14.49
C TRP A 634 -0.19 24.66 13.40
N ILE A 635 0.65 24.32 12.43
CA ILE A 635 0.32 23.46 11.29
C ILE A 635 1.28 22.26 11.32
N PRO A 636 0.78 21.01 11.35
CA PRO A 636 1.64 19.83 11.32
C PRO A 636 2.31 19.70 9.94
N LEU A 637 3.58 19.31 9.94
CA LEU A 637 4.42 19.24 8.77
C LEU A 637 4.63 17.79 8.31
N ALA A 638 4.50 17.56 7.00
CA ALA A 638 4.77 16.27 6.37
C ALA A 638 6.23 16.17 5.94
N GLY A 639 6.90 15.09 6.34
CA GLY A 639 8.27 14.74 5.98
C GLY A 639 8.34 13.37 5.29
N ILE A 640 9.57 12.93 5.02
CA ILE A 640 9.87 11.66 4.37
C ILE A 640 9.40 10.47 5.21
N TYR A 641 9.54 10.55 6.54
CA TYR A 641 9.18 9.44 7.44
C TYR A 641 7.89 9.67 8.22
N THR A 642 7.13 10.71 7.88
CA THR A 642 5.79 10.90 8.45
C THR A 642 4.76 9.99 7.78
N LYS A 643 3.76 9.56 8.55
CA LYS A 643 2.57 8.86 8.04
C LYS A 643 1.30 9.60 8.46
N SER A 644 0.20 9.32 7.78
CA SER A 644 -1.11 9.85 8.15
C SER A 644 -1.57 9.27 9.47
N GLY A 645 -1.95 10.13 10.41
CA GLY A 645 -2.51 9.71 11.68
C GLY A 645 -3.81 8.94 11.48
N THR A 646 -3.97 7.87 12.26
CA THR A 646 -5.04 6.88 12.11
C THR A 646 -6.45 7.40 12.41
N GLY A 647 -6.59 8.62 12.93
CA GLY A 647 -7.85 9.12 13.47
C GLY A 647 -8.26 8.43 14.76
N SER A 648 -7.37 7.56 15.26
CA SER A 648 -7.49 6.99 16.56
C SER A 648 -7.17 8.12 17.59
N PHE A 649 -5.99 8.15 18.22
CA PHE A 649 -5.60 9.10 19.27
C PHE A 649 -4.83 10.26 18.65
N GLN A 650 -3.80 9.97 17.86
CA GLN A 650 -4.01 9.92 16.42
C GLN A 650 -4.80 11.07 15.77
N PRO A 651 -4.32 12.32 15.61
CA PRO A 651 -5.06 13.30 14.81
C PRO A 651 -5.29 12.79 13.37
N ASN A 652 -6.56 12.62 13.00
CA ASN A 652 -6.94 11.96 11.74
C ASN A 652 -6.33 12.65 10.52
N GLY A 653 -5.59 11.89 9.71
CA GLY A 653 -5.00 12.36 8.47
C GLY A 653 -3.88 13.39 8.61
N GLN A 654 -3.48 13.76 9.83
CA GLN A 654 -2.35 14.67 10.02
C GLN A 654 -1.02 13.91 9.93
N PRO A 655 0.05 14.52 9.40
CA PRO A 655 1.36 13.88 9.35
C PRO A 655 1.94 13.75 10.77
N LEU A 656 2.50 12.59 11.09
CA LEU A 656 3.11 12.28 12.38
C LEU A 656 4.13 11.13 12.29
N TYR A 657 4.89 10.95 13.36
CA TYR A 657 5.80 9.82 13.59
C TYR A 657 5.23 8.90 14.68
N ASP A 658 5.25 7.60 14.46
CA ASP A 658 4.96 6.58 15.46
C ASP A 658 5.69 5.27 15.13
N GLY A 659 5.55 4.24 15.96
CA GLY A 659 6.26 2.98 15.79
C GLY A 659 7.76 3.13 16.04
N SER A 660 8.56 2.20 15.49
CA SER A 660 9.99 2.12 15.79
C SER A 660 10.86 2.41 14.56
N ARG A 661 11.77 3.38 14.71
CA ARG A 661 12.90 3.70 13.84
C ARG A 661 14.16 3.79 14.69
N LEU A 662 14.84 2.66 14.89
CA LEU A 662 15.94 2.56 15.86
C LEU A 662 17.29 3.04 15.34
N SER A 663 17.45 3.16 14.02
CA SER A 663 18.64 3.73 13.39
C SER A 663 18.40 5.19 13.01
N TRP A 664 19.44 6.02 13.16
CA TRP A 664 19.41 7.42 12.73
C TRP A 664 19.09 7.54 11.24
N VAL A 665 18.09 8.36 10.92
CA VAL A 665 17.72 8.74 9.56
C VAL A 665 17.68 10.25 9.45
N ARG A 666 17.99 10.78 8.26
CA ARG A 666 17.89 12.21 7.98
C ARG A 666 16.48 12.53 7.52
N GLU A 667 15.76 13.31 8.31
CA GLU A 667 14.43 13.83 7.98
C GLU A 667 14.55 15.17 7.26
N GLU A 668 13.63 15.38 6.32
CA GLU A 668 13.60 16.53 5.45
C GLU A 668 12.16 16.95 5.17
N ILE A 669 11.85 18.22 5.47
CA ILE A 669 10.51 18.78 5.39
C ILE A 669 10.55 20.05 4.55
N SER A 670 9.72 20.10 3.50
CA SER A 670 9.53 21.33 2.72
C SER A 670 8.79 22.37 3.55
N LEU A 671 9.36 23.57 3.64
CA LEU A 671 8.72 24.74 4.24
C LEU A 671 8.23 25.74 3.18
N SER A 672 8.20 25.32 1.90
CA SER A 672 7.66 26.11 0.79
C SER A 672 6.23 26.56 1.09
N GLY A 673 5.95 27.84 0.84
CA GLY A 673 4.64 28.45 1.09
C GLY A 673 4.42 29.03 2.49
N PHE A 674 5.31 28.76 3.46
CA PHE A 674 5.29 29.39 4.78
C PHE A 674 6.06 30.71 4.82
N SER A 675 5.75 31.63 3.90
CA SER A 675 6.43 32.91 3.73
C SER A 675 6.03 33.93 4.80
N SER A 676 6.78 33.97 5.90
CA SER A 676 6.56 34.88 7.03
C SER A 676 7.87 35.23 7.73
N ASP A 677 7.95 36.42 8.32
CA ASP A 677 9.03 36.85 9.20
C ASP A 677 8.86 36.35 10.66
N GLN A 678 7.76 35.66 10.95
CA GLN A 678 7.35 35.19 12.27
C GLN A 678 7.35 33.66 12.37
N VAL A 679 8.21 32.97 11.62
CA VAL A 679 8.21 31.50 11.56
C VAL A 679 8.77 30.88 12.83
N LYS A 680 8.04 29.95 13.45
CA LYS A 680 8.54 29.11 14.55
C LYS A 680 8.31 27.64 14.26
N LEU A 681 9.23 26.81 14.74
CA LEU A 681 9.13 25.35 14.70
C LEU A 681 8.83 24.80 16.08
N ARG A 682 8.13 23.67 16.13
CA ARG A 682 7.87 22.92 17.37
C ARG A 682 7.97 21.43 17.13
N PHE A 683 8.74 20.75 17.96
CA PHE A 683 8.72 19.29 18.08
C PHE A 683 7.83 18.92 19.26
N LYS A 684 6.91 17.99 19.04
CA LYS A 684 5.85 17.64 19.98
C LYS A 684 5.72 16.13 20.09
N LEU A 685 5.76 15.59 21.31
CA LEU A 685 5.36 14.22 21.62
C LEU A 685 4.04 14.26 22.40
N ILE A 686 3.06 13.46 21.98
CA ILE A 686 1.80 13.25 22.70
C ILE A 686 1.62 11.75 22.92
N THR A 687 1.32 11.38 24.17
CA THR A 687 1.15 9.99 24.58
C THR A 687 -0.20 9.74 25.24
N ASP A 688 -0.71 8.52 25.09
CA ASP A 688 -2.01 8.08 25.55
C ASP A 688 -1.94 7.44 26.95
N GLY A 689 -3.00 6.75 27.38
CA GLY A 689 -3.09 6.19 28.72
C GLY A 689 -2.24 4.95 29.01
N ALA A 690 -1.56 4.34 28.02
CA ALA A 690 -0.84 3.08 28.18
C ALA A 690 0.39 2.96 27.27
N VAL A 691 1.23 1.95 27.56
CA VAL A 691 2.39 1.54 26.74
C VAL A 691 3.46 2.62 26.55
N GLU A 692 4.42 2.59 27.48
CA GLU A 692 5.56 3.50 27.48
C GLU A 692 6.72 2.95 26.62
N ARG A 693 7.33 3.80 25.79
CA ARG A 693 8.48 3.45 24.91
C ARG A 693 9.65 4.44 25.06
N ASP A 694 10.77 4.17 24.40
CA ASP A 694 12.01 4.97 24.52
C ASP A 694 11.90 6.41 24.00
N GLY A 695 10.87 6.72 23.20
CA GLY A 695 10.55 8.08 22.75
C GLY A 695 11.32 8.52 21.52
N TRP A 696 11.64 9.82 21.45
CA TRP A 696 12.07 10.50 20.24
C TRP A 696 13.40 11.21 20.44
N TYR A 697 14.30 11.07 19.47
CA TYR A 697 15.62 11.69 19.44
C TYR A 697 15.78 12.59 18.21
N LEU A 698 16.39 13.76 18.41
CA LEU A 698 16.62 14.78 17.39
C LEU A 698 18.08 15.25 17.45
N ASP A 699 18.70 15.43 16.29
CA ASP A 699 20.07 15.93 16.16
C ASP A 699 20.23 16.78 14.89
N ASP A 700 21.23 17.67 14.86
CA ASP A 700 21.53 18.60 13.75
C ASP A 700 20.31 19.34 13.16
N ILE A 701 19.49 19.97 14.00
CA ILE A 701 18.29 20.68 13.54
C ILE A 701 18.69 21.95 12.78
N GLY A 702 18.28 22.08 11.53
CA GLY A 702 18.55 23.29 10.73
C GLY A 702 17.52 23.57 9.65
N ILE A 703 17.42 24.84 9.25
CA ILE A 703 16.65 25.29 8.09
C ILE A 703 17.61 25.73 7.01
N LEU A 704 17.59 25.03 5.89
CA LEU A 704 18.33 25.35 4.68
C LEU A 704 17.49 26.22 3.74
N VAL A 705 18.15 27.16 3.09
CA VAL A 705 17.64 27.95 1.95
C VAL A 705 18.65 27.84 0.81
N TYR A 706 18.30 28.36 -0.37
CA TYR A 706 19.22 28.36 -1.52
C TYR A 706 19.54 29.79 -1.91
N THR A 707 20.83 30.14 -1.89
CA THR A 707 21.32 31.48 -2.21
C THR A 707 22.20 31.46 -3.46
N ALA A 708 22.62 32.63 -3.94
CA ALA A 708 23.68 32.67 -4.94
C ALA A 708 24.98 32.20 -4.30
N VAL A 709 25.87 31.55 -5.08
CA VAL A 709 27.18 31.13 -4.57
C VAL A 709 27.87 32.35 -3.96
N PRO A 710 28.23 32.32 -2.66
CA PRO A 710 28.86 33.46 -2.03
C PRO A 710 30.20 33.77 -2.68
N VAL A 711 30.47 35.06 -2.87
CA VAL A 711 31.76 35.56 -3.36
C VAL A 711 32.73 35.56 -2.19
N GLU A 712 33.69 34.64 -2.20
CA GLU A 712 34.74 34.62 -1.17
C GLU A 712 35.95 35.41 -1.69
N LEU A 713 36.32 36.49 -0.99
CA LEU A 713 37.55 37.25 -1.27
C LEU A 713 38.75 36.52 -0.66
N ILE A 714 39.65 36.01 -1.51
CA ILE A 714 40.96 35.48 -1.12
C ILE A 714 41.85 36.63 -0.61
N SER A 715 41.82 37.77 -1.31
CA SER A 715 42.57 38.94 -0.91
C SER A 715 41.86 40.22 -1.34
N PHE A 716 42.05 41.29 -0.56
CA PHE A 716 41.66 42.64 -0.93
C PHE A 716 42.73 43.59 -0.39
N ALA A 717 43.35 44.36 -1.27
CA ALA A 717 44.41 45.30 -0.94
C ALA A 717 44.21 46.63 -1.65
N GLY A 718 44.52 47.73 -0.97
CA GLY A 718 44.53 49.07 -1.53
C GLY A 718 45.93 49.68 -1.45
N LYS A 719 46.40 50.30 -2.53
CA LYS A 719 47.67 51.04 -2.58
C LYS A 719 47.43 52.44 -3.13
N VAL A 720 47.98 53.44 -2.44
CA VAL A 720 47.99 54.82 -2.96
C VAL A 720 49.15 54.95 -3.94
N GLU A 721 48.84 55.30 -5.19
CA GLU A 721 49.83 55.64 -6.21
C GLU A 721 49.57 57.07 -6.70
N GLN A 722 50.49 57.99 -6.36
CA GLN A 722 50.36 59.43 -6.64
C GLN A 722 49.06 60.02 -6.07
N SER A 723 48.11 60.37 -6.95
CA SER A 723 46.80 60.94 -6.64
C SER A 723 45.64 59.94 -6.79
N GLU A 724 45.93 58.66 -6.98
CA GLU A 724 44.94 57.59 -7.17
C GLU A 724 45.05 56.50 -6.09
N VAL A 725 43.94 55.79 -5.86
CA VAL A 725 43.89 54.60 -5.00
C VAL A 725 43.66 53.39 -5.90
N MET A 726 44.66 52.53 -6.01
CA MET A 726 44.58 51.25 -6.70
C MET A 726 44.05 50.19 -5.75
N LEU A 727 42.95 49.53 -6.12
CA LEU A 727 42.38 48.40 -5.40
C LEU A 727 42.68 47.12 -6.18
N THR A 728 43.21 46.10 -5.51
CA THR A 728 43.48 44.77 -6.06
C THR A 728 42.82 43.74 -5.18
N TRP A 729 42.11 42.80 -5.78
CA TRP A 729 41.50 41.70 -5.05
C TRP A 729 41.57 40.41 -5.85
N GLU A 730 41.41 39.31 -5.14
CA GLU A 730 41.34 37.96 -5.69
C GLU A 730 40.16 37.28 -5.01
N THR A 731 39.33 36.54 -5.75
CA THR A 731 38.22 35.78 -5.16
C THR A 731 38.37 34.29 -5.40
N ALA A 732 37.91 33.47 -4.46
CA ALA A 732 37.96 32.02 -4.55
C ALA A 732 36.88 31.47 -5.50
N THR A 733 35.82 32.25 -5.73
CA THR A 733 34.65 31.88 -6.53
C THR A 733 34.38 32.95 -7.60
N GLU A 734 35.13 32.91 -8.71
CA GLU A 734 35.07 33.95 -9.77
C GLU A 734 34.04 33.76 -10.89
N ILE A 735 33.24 32.70 -10.89
CA ILE A 735 32.52 32.30 -12.11
C ILE A 735 31.13 32.94 -12.33
N ASN A 736 30.48 33.48 -11.28
CA ASN A 736 29.05 33.87 -11.35
C ASN A 736 28.73 35.30 -10.88
N ASN A 737 29.67 36.25 -10.97
CA ASN A 737 29.43 37.64 -10.56
C ASN A 737 29.23 38.56 -11.77
N TYR A 738 28.21 39.42 -11.73
CA TYR A 738 27.98 40.45 -12.76
C TYR A 738 29.00 41.61 -12.69
N GLY A 739 29.73 41.75 -11.59
CA GLY A 739 30.72 42.80 -11.35
C GLY A 739 30.88 43.09 -9.85
N PHE A 740 31.78 43.99 -9.51
CA PHE A 740 31.99 44.48 -8.15
C PHE A 740 31.56 45.95 -8.08
N GLU A 741 30.77 46.31 -7.08
CA GLU A 741 30.50 47.71 -6.74
C GLU A 741 31.49 48.14 -5.66
N ILE A 742 32.18 49.27 -5.88
CA ILE A 742 33.20 49.79 -4.97
C ILE A 742 32.65 51.06 -4.33
N GLU A 743 32.40 51.00 -3.03
CA GLU A 743 31.94 52.14 -2.25
C GLU A 743 33.09 52.73 -1.41
N ARG A 744 33.15 54.06 -1.35
CA ARG A 744 34.08 54.80 -0.49
C ARG A 744 33.29 55.44 0.65
N SER A 745 33.66 55.17 1.91
CA SER A 745 33.06 55.89 3.03
C SER A 745 33.41 57.38 2.95
N GLN A 746 32.42 58.24 3.21
CA GLN A 746 32.62 59.69 3.31
C GLN A 746 33.19 60.09 4.65
#